data_AF-A0A6A1QGK1-F1
#
_entry.id   AF-A0A6A1QGK1-F1
#
_cell.length_a   1.000
_cell.length_b   1.000
_cell.length_c   1.000
_cell.angle_alpha   90.00
_cell.angle_beta   90.00
_cell.angle_gamma   90.00
#
_symmetry.space_group_name_H-M   'P 1'
#
loop_
_entity.id
_entity.type
_entity.pdbx_description
1 polymer ?
#
loop_
_entity_poly.entity_id
_entity_poly.type
_entity_poly.pdbx_seq_one_letter_code
_entity_poly.pdbx_strand_id
1 'polypeptide(L)'
;MMSTKAFTLVPAVEREQLMGDRERVSLECVECCGRNLYVGTSDCFVYRFLLEEKTVPGGSATFTATKQLHRHLGFKKPVNELRAASALHRLLVLCDSSITLVHMLSLEPVPSGARIKGATAFALNENPVSGDPFCVEVCIISVKRRTIQVFLVYEDRVQIVREVSTPEQPLAVAVDGHFLCLALTTQYIILNYSTGVAQDLFPFCSEEKRPIVKRIGRQEFLLAGPGGLGMFATVAGISQRAPVRWSENVVGAAVCFPYVIALDSEFITVHSMLDQQQKQTLPFKEGHILQDFEGRVIVATSKGVYVLVPLPLEKQIQDLLASRRVEEALILAKGARRNIPKEKFQVMYRRILQQAGFIQFAQLQFLEAKELFRSGQLDVRELISLYPFLLPTSSSFTRSHPPLHEFADLNQLTQGDQEKVGVQVFTKRPVDEQQSRFNPDDIISCLKKYPQALVKYLEHLVTDRRLQKEEYHTHLAVLYLDEVLQQRPSANGKDAERSRLTDRIRGAGLPMESAILHGKLERHEEALHILVHELADFPAAEDYCLWRSEGRDPPARQRLFHLLLAMYLGPGPSAPELAVAAVDLLNRHAAEFDAARVLQLLPGTWSVQLLCPFLTGAVRDSVHARRTTQVAVGLAKSENLIYKYDKMKLKGSSVRLSDKKLCQMCQNPFCEPVFVRSWGGGPDGSGQPPAALSEVEEHRGQWERVVASPPQVLGRGDAAASARREEHVDKAPDRFRG
;
A
#
# COMPACT_ATOMS: atom_id res chain seq x y z
N MET A 1 -17.34 12.90 6.15
CA MET A 1 -16.55 13.00 4.90
C MET A 1 -17.25 13.99 3.98
N MET A 2 -16.66 15.15 3.70
CA MET A 2 -17.28 16.10 2.77
C MET A 2 -17.18 15.55 1.34
N SER A 3 -18.33 15.14 0.82
CA SER A 3 -18.54 14.72 -0.56
C SER A 3 -18.28 15.91 -1.50
N THR A 4 -17.56 15.70 -2.60
CA THR A 4 -17.31 16.73 -3.62
C THR A 4 -18.62 17.13 -4.30
N LYS A 5 -18.98 18.41 -4.22
CA LYS A 5 -20.24 18.90 -4.79
C LYS A 5 -20.11 19.04 -6.32
N ALA A 6 -20.76 18.16 -7.07
CA ALA A 6 -20.76 18.17 -8.53
C ALA A 6 -22.01 18.84 -9.12
N PHE A 7 -23.15 18.72 -8.45
CA PHE A 7 -24.43 19.26 -8.89
C PHE A 7 -25.13 20.05 -7.77
N THR A 8 -25.98 20.99 -8.19
CA THR A 8 -26.96 21.66 -7.32
C THR A 8 -28.36 21.38 -7.86
N LEU A 9 -29.24 20.90 -7.02
CA LEU A 9 -30.64 20.69 -7.35
C LEU A 9 -31.39 22.04 -7.26
N VAL A 10 -32.06 22.43 -8.34
CA VAL A 10 -32.83 23.69 -8.41
C VAL A 10 -34.25 23.39 -8.89
N PRO A 11 -35.30 23.87 -8.21
CA PRO A 11 -36.67 23.76 -8.72
C PRO A 11 -36.83 24.58 -10.00
N ALA A 12 -37.51 24.01 -11.01
CA ALA A 12 -37.78 24.69 -12.28
C ALA A 12 -39.27 24.92 -12.49
N VAL A 13 -40.11 23.92 -12.23
CA VAL A 13 -41.57 24.02 -12.31
C VAL A 13 -42.17 23.54 -11.00
N GLU A 14 -42.92 24.42 -10.35
CA GLU A 14 -43.63 24.12 -9.12
C GLU A 14 -45.07 23.66 -9.40
N ARG A 15 -45.67 22.97 -8.44
CA ARG A 15 -47.01 22.37 -8.55
C ARG A 15 -48.08 23.38 -8.97
N GLU A 16 -48.02 24.59 -8.42
CA GLU A 16 -48.96 25.68 -8.68
C GLU A 16 -49.04 26.04 -10.17
N GLN A 17 -47.89 26.00 -10.87
CA GLN A 17 -47.80 26.34 -12.29
C GLN A 17 -48.35 25.24 -13.22
N LEU A 18 -48.36 24.00 -12.75
CA LEU A 18 -48.79 22.83 -13.52
C LEU A 18 -50.29 22.57 -13.39
N MET A 19 -50.80 22.54 -12.16
CA MET A 19 -52.10 21.90 -11.87
C MET A 19 -53.09 22.78 -11.10
N GLY A 20 -52.67 23.95 -10.62
CA GLY A 20 -53.45 24.72 -9.64
C GLY A 20 -53.86 23.84 -8.47
N ASP A 21 -55.15 23.85 -8.11
CA ASP A 21 -55.73 23.10 -6.98
C ASP A 21 -56.16 21.65 -7.31
N ARG A 22 -55.86 21.13 -8.51
CA ARG A 22 -56.28 19.78 -8.92
C ARG A 22 -55.39 18.71 -8.29
N GLU A 23 -55.78 18.20 -7.12
CA GLU A 23 -54.98 17.20 -6.37
C GLU A 23 -54.77 15.85 -7.05
N ARG A 24 -55.55 15.50 -8.08
CA ARG A 24 -55.54 14.16 -8.69
C ARG A 24 -54.66 14.01 -9.93
N VAL A 25 -54.01 15.07 -10.40
CA VAL A 25 -53.16 15.01 -11.59
C VAL A 25 -51.72 14.72 -11.17
N SER A 26 -51.03 13.87 -11.92
CA SER A 26 -49.63 13.48 -11.69
C SER A 26 -48.79 13.74 -12.93
N LEU A 27 -47.52 14.06 -12.72
CA LEU A 27 -46.52 14.13 -13.78
C LEU A 27 -46.08 12.71 -14.16
N GLU A 28 -46.19 12.36 -15.44
CA GLU A 28 -45.85 11.02 -15.94
C GLU A 28 -44.57 11.01 -16.76
N CYS A 29 -44.33 12.05 -17.56
CA CYS A 29 -43.14 12.18 -18.39
C CYS A 29 -42.73 13.63 -18.60
N VAL A 30 -41.45 13.83 -18.88
CA VAL A 30 -40.83 15.13 -19.12
C VAL A 30 -39.86 15.01 -20.29
N GLU A 31 -39.80 16.05 -21.12
CA GLU A 31 -38.87 16.17 -22.24
C GLU A 31 -38.38 17.62 -22.34
N CYS A 32 -37.10 17.84 -22.64
CA CYS A 32 -36.56 19.19 -22.83
C CYS A 32 -35.82 19.32 -24.16
N CYS A 33 -36.07 20.43 -24.87
CA CYS A 33 -35.40 20.78 -26.12
C CYS A 33 -35.06 22.27 -26.12
N GLY A 34 -33.78 22.61 -26.10
CA GLY A 34 -33.33 23.99 -25.96
C GLY A 34 -33.92 24.66 -24.71
N ARG A 35 -34.70 25.73 -24.90
CA ARG A 35 -35.38 26.43 -23.80
C ARG A 35 -36.79 25.91 -23.53
N ASN A 36 -37.32 24.99 -24.34
CA ASN A 36 -38.67 24.49 -24.16
C ASN A 36 -38.65 23.22 -23.30
N LEU A 37 -39.48 23.20 -22.26
CA LEU A 37 -39.76 22.03 -21.44
C LEU A 37 -41.19 21.58 -21.70
N TYR A 38 -41.33 20.30 -22.01
CA TYR A 38 -42.59 19.64 -22.24
C TYR A 38 -42.87 18.70 -21.08
N VAL A 39 -44.08 18.77 -20.55
CA VAL A 39 -44.50 17.96 -19.40
C VAL A 39 -45.80 17.27 -19.75
N GLY A 40 -45.82 15.94 -19.63
CA GLY A 40 -46.98 15.09 -19.86
C GLY A 40 -47.61 14.67 -18.53
N THR A 41 -48.93 14.76 -18.44
CA THR A 41 -49.69 14.45 -17.22
C THR A 41 -50.58 13.22 -17.37
N SER A 42 -51.06 12.71 -16.22
CA SER A 42 -51.94 11.55 -16.18
C SER A 42 -53.35 11.79 -16.76
N ASP A 43 -53.77 13.05 -16.86
CA ASP A 43 -55.02 13.47 -17.49
C ASP A 43 -54.88 13.84 -18.98
N CYS A 44 -53.83 13.34 -19.65
CA CYS A 44 -53.63 13.48 -21.11
C CYS A 44 -53.38 14.93 -21.58
N PHE A 45 -52.89 15.79 -20.70
CA PHE A 45 -52.40 17.10 -21.09
C PHE A 45 -50.90 17.07 -21.38
N VAL A 46 -50.51 17.87 -22.37
CA VAL A 46 -49.11 18.26 -22.59
C VAL A 46 -49.00 19.75 -22.31
N TYR A 47 -48.09 20.10 -21.41
CA TYR A 47 -47.76 21.47 -21.06
C TYR A 47 -46.44 21.86 -21.69
N ARG A 48 -46.36 23.08 -22.21
CA ARG A 48 -45.11 23.69 -22.69
C ARG A 48 -44.73 24.86 -21.79
N PHE A 49 -43.52 24.79 -21.26
CA PHE A 49 -42.88 25.83 -20.49
C PHE A 49 -41.66 26.36 -21.24
N LEU A 50 -41.37 27.64 -21.07
CA LEU A 50 -40.11 28.26 -21.47
C LEU A 50 -39.21 28.34 -20.23
N LEU A 51 -38.08 27.63 -20.23
CA LEU A 51 -37.04 27.77 -19.21
C LEU A 51 -36.13 28.95 -19.53
N GLU A 52 -36.03 29.84 -18.56
CA GLU A 52 -35.04 30.90 -18.52
C GLU A 52 -33.97 30.56 -17.49
N GLU A 53 -32.72 30.57 -17.92
CA GLU A 53 -31.57 30.38 -17.08
C GLU A 53 -31.06 31.74 -16.60
N LYS A 54 -31.02 31.93 -15.28
CA LYS A 54 -30.47 33.13 -14.64
C LYS A 54 -29.19 32.75 -13.90
N THR A 55 -28.06 33.29 -14.34
CA THR A 55 -26.78 33.04 -13.68
C THR A 55 -26.61 33.96 -12.48
N VAL A 56 -26.49 33.37 -11.28
CA VAL A 56 -26.23 34.13 -10.06
C VAL A 56 -24.72 34.41 -9.94
N PRO A 57 -24.29 35.61 -9.51
CA PRO A 57 -22.88 35.88 -9.17
C PRO A 57 -22.45 34.94 -8.03
N GLY A 58 -21.70 33.89 -8.39
CA GLY A 58 -21.42 32.72 -7.51
C GLY A 58 -21.37 31.39 -8.27
N GLY A 59 -21.82 31.39 -9.53
CA GLY A 59 -21.63 30.30 -10.49
C GLY A 59 -22.73 29.22 -10.46
N SER A 60 -23.79 29.41 -9.68
CA SER A 60 -24.98 28.54 -9.74
C SER A 60 -26.03 29.19 -10.63
N ALA A 61 -26.44 28.50 -11.68
CA ALA A 61 -27.59 28.90 -12.47
C ALA A 61 -28.88 28.58 -11.70
N THR A 62 -29.83 29.51 -11.71
CA THR A 62 -31.21 29.27 -11.31
C THR A 62 -32.10 29.18 -12.55
N PHE A 63 -33.16 28.39 -12.46
CA PHE A 63 -34.10 28.21 -13.56
C PHE A 63 -35.46 28.75 -13.16
N THR A 64 -36.06 29.54 -14.05
CA THR A 64 -37.45 29.95 -13.93
C THR A 64 -38.21 29.48 -15.15
N ALA A 65 -39.25 28.66 -14.94
CA ALA A 65 -40.12 28.22 -16.02
C ALA A 65 -41.35 29.13 -16.12
N THR A 66 -41.67 29.57 -17.34
CA THR A 66 -42.91 30.30 -17.64
C THR A 66 -43.83 29.42 -18.48
N LYS A 67 -45.08 29.23 -18.03
CA LYS A 67 -46.08 28.45 -18.77
C LYS A 67 -46.48 29.21 -20.03
N GLN A 68 -46.25 28.61 -21.19
CA GLN A 68 -46.59 29.21 -22.49
C GLN A 68 -47.95 28.71 -22.96
N LEU A 69 -48.12 27.40 -23.08
CA LEU A 69 -49.39 26.80 -23.48
C LEU A 69 -49.56 25.38 -22.92
N HIS A 70 -50.78 24.87 -23.02
CA HIS A 70 -51.12 23.49 -22.70
C HIS A 70 -52.21 23.00 -23.63
N ARG A 71 -52.23 21.69 -23.91
CA ARG A 71 -53.28 21.08 -24.74
C ARG A 71 -53.62 19.68 -24.27
N HIS A 72 -54.91 19.35 -24.33
CA HIS A 72 -55.42 18.00 -24.13
C HIS A 72 -55.41 17.24 -25.46
N LEU A 73 -54.83 16.04 -25.50
CA LEU A 73 -54.67 15.28 -26.75
C LEU A 73 -55.90 14.44 -27.13
N GLY A 74 -56.96 14.46 -26.33
CA GLY A 74 -58.24 13.82 -26.65
C GLY A 74 -58.35 12.36 -26.19
N PHE A 75 -57.34 11.81 -25.50
CA PHE A 75 -57.39 10.48 -24.91
C PHE A 75 -57.75 10.54 -23.42
N LYS A 76 -58.23 9.42 -22.86
CA LYS A 76 -58.53 9.27 -21.42
C LYS A 76 -57.37 8.65 -20.62
N LYS A 77 -56.28 8.29 -21.29
CA LYS A 77 -55.12 7.62 -20.69
C LYS A 77 -53.98 8.62 -20.48
N PRO A 78 -53.04 8.33 -19.56
CA PRO A 78 -51.88 9.19 -19.31
C PRO A 78 -51.02 9.38 -20.56
N VAL A 79 -50.25 10.47 -20.58
CA VAL A 79 -49.12 10.63 -21.51
C VAL A 79 -47.93 9.86 -20.97
N ASN A 80 -47.56 8.75 -21.61
CA ASN A 80 -46.55 7.83 -21.09
C ASN A 80 -45.12 8.30 -21.39
N GLU A 81 -44.85 8.77 -22.61
CA GLU A 81 -43.51 9.21 -23.04
C GLU A 81 -43.62 10.39 -24.01
N LEU A 82 -42.64 11.29 -23.92
CA LEU A 82 -42.45 12.44 -24.80
C LEU A 82 -41.04 12.38 -25.35
N ARG A 83 -40.85 12.69 -26.64
CA ARG A 83 -39.53 12.89 -27.26
C ARG A 83 -39.55 14.04 -28.25
N ALA A 84 -38.59 14.94 -28.15
CA ALA A 84 -38.49 16.08 -29.05
C ALA A 84 -37.66 15.72 -30.30
N ALA A 85 -38.24 15.90 -31.48
CA ALA A 85 -37.55 15.86 -32.76
C ALA A 85 -37.34 17.30 -33.26
N SER A 86 -36.32 17.96 -32.70
CA SER A 86 -36.03 19.38 -32.91
C SER A 86 -35.83 19.75 -34.38
N ALA A 87 -35.16 18.89 -35.15
CA ALA A 87 -34.91 19.05 -36.58
C ALA A 87 -36.20 19.12 -37.43
N LEU A 88 -37.31 18.53 -36.95
CA LEU A 88 -38.60 18.50 -37.64
C LEU A 88 -39.61 19.48 -37.02
N HIS A 89 -39.24 20.19 -35.96
CA HIS A 89 -40.17 20.93 -35.10
C HIS A 89 -41.38 20.08 -34.64
N ARG A 90 -41.16 18.78 -34.42
CA ARG A 90 -42.19 17.82 -33.96
C ARG A 90 -41.87 17.26 -32.58
N LEU A 91 -42.92 17.06 -31.79
CA LEU A 91 -42.92 16.36 -30.51
C LEU A 91 -43.65 15.04 -30.71
N LEU A 92 -42.96 13.93 -30.44
CA LEU A 92 -43.55 12.60 -30.48
C LEU A 92 -44.18 12.33 -29.11
N VAL A 93 -45.49 12.08 -29.10
CA VAL A 93 -46.25 11.85 -27.88
C VAL A 93 -46.83 10.44 -27.86
N LEU A 94 -46.41 9.63 -26.89
CA LEU A 94 -46.96 8.30 -26.67
C LEU A 94 -48.13 8.36 -25.70
N CYS A 95 -49.33 8.06 -26.20
CA CYS A 95 -50.53 7.93 -25.39
C CYS A 95 -51.42 6.80 -25.94
N ASP A 96 -52.01 6.01 -25.05
CA ASP A 96 -52.90 4.89 -25.41
C ASP A 96 -52.30 3.93 -26.47
N SER A 97 -51.05 3.51 -26.22
CA SER A 97 -50.28 2.63 -27.12
C SER A 97 -50.08 3.17 -28.55
N SER A 98 -50.10 4.49 -28.72
CA SER A 98 -49.92 5.11 -30.01
C SER A 98 -49.12 6.41 -29.94
N ILE A 99 -48.20 6.56 -30.89
CA ILE A 99 -47.36 7.75 -31.00
C ILE A 99 -48.02 8.72 -31.97
N THR A 100 -48.35 9.90 -31.47
CA THR A 100 -48.92 11.01 -32.24
C THR A 100 -47.86 12.07 -32.44
N LEU A 101 -47.73 12.58 -33.66
CA LEU A 101 -46.86 13.71 -33.97
C LEU A 101 -47.58 15.02 -33.67
N VAL A 102 -46.95 15.86 -32.87
CA VAL A 102 -47.50 17.14 -32.40
C VAL A 102 -46.51 18.26 -32.74
N HIS A 103 -46.98 19.42 -33.18
CA HIS A 103 -46.12 20.57 -33.43
C HIS A 103 -45.53 21.12 -32.12
N MET A 104 -44.21 21.32 -32.06
CA MET A 104 -43.51 21.70 -30.82
C MET A 104 -43.94 23.06 -30.25
N LEU A 105 -44.41 23.99 -31.10
CA LEU A 105 -44.76 25.34 -30.64
C LEU A 105 -46.25 25.52 -30.34
N SER A 106 -47.14 24.89 -31.11
CA SER A 106 -48.61 25.06 -30.97
C SER A 106 -49.28 23.91 -30.22
N LEU A 107 -48.54 22.82 -30.00
CA LEU A 107 -49.02 21.54 -29.50
C LEU A 107 -50.18 20.97 -30.34
N GLU A 108 -50.25 21.31 -31.63
CA GLU A 108 -51.26 20.78 -32.56
C GLU A 108 -50.86 19.43 -33.14
N PRO A 109 -51.75 18.42 -33.14
CA PRO A 109 -51.48 17.17 -33.84
C PRO A 109 -51.38 17.44 -35.34
N VAL A 110 -50.47 16.75 -36.01
CA VAL A 110 -50.25 16.92 -37.45
C VAL A 110 -51.54 16.54 -38.23
N PRO A 111 -52.06 17.41 -39.11
CA PRO A 111 -53.33 17.17 -39.81
C PRO A 111 -53.35 15.93 -40.71
N SER A 112 -52.19 15.49 -41.19
CA SER A 112 -52.04 14.31 -42.06
C SER A 112 -52.44 13.00 -41.40
N GLY A 113 -52.63 12.97 -40.08
CA GLY A 113 -52.97 11.75 -39.33
C GLY A 113 -51.80 10.77 -39.20
N ALA A 114 -50.55 11.23 -39.43
CA ALA A 114 -49.34 10.44 -39.21
C ALA A 114 -49.23 10.01 -37.74
N ARG A 115 -49.74 8.81 -37.47
CA ARG A 115 -49.87 8.22 -36.14
C ARG A 115 -49.39 6.77 -36.19
N ILE A 116 -48.48 6.42 -35.29
CA ILE A 116 -47.94 5.06 -35.19
C ILE A 116 -48.73 4.31 -34.12
N LYS A 117 -49.31 3.15 -34.46
CA LYS A 117 -50.15 2.36 -33.56
C LYS A 117 -49.39 1.15 -33.04
N GLY A 118 -49.68 0.75 -31.80
CA GLY A 118 -49.15 -0.47 -31.20
C GLY A 118 -47.77 -0.31 -30.58
N ALA A 119 -47.46 0.85 -29.99
CA ALA A 119 -46.20 1.16 -29.33
C ALA A 119 -46.31 1.02 -27.80
N THR A 120 -45.34 0.40 -27.13
CA THR A 120 -45.24 0.39 -25.65
C THR A 120 -44.24 1.42 -25.12
N ALA A 121 -43.12 1.57 -25.80
CA ALA A 121 -42.06 2.54 -25.51
C ALA A 121 -41.29 2.83 -26.80
N PHE A 122 -40.56 3.94 -26.84
CA PHE A 122 -39.78 4.31 -28.02
C PHE A 122 -38.50 5.10 -27.69
N ALA A 123 -37.53 5.01 -28.59
CA ALA A 123 -36.26 5.73 -28.49
C ALA A 123 -35.90 6.40 -29.83
N LEU A 124 -35.37 7.61 -29.76
CA LEU A 124 -34.81 8.31 -30.91
C LEU A 124 -33.36 7.85 -31.13
N ASN A 125 -32.97 7.65 -32.39
CA ASN A 125 -31.57 7.40 -32.73
C ASN A 125 -30.81 8.71 -32.87
N GLU A 126 -29.99 9.02 -31.87
CA GLU A 126 -29.10 10.20 -31.88
C GLU A 126 -27.93 10.08 -32.87
N ASN A 127 -27.68 8.87 -33.38
CA ASN A 127 -26.68 8.60 -34.41
C ASN A 127 -27.36 7.87 -35.59
N PRO A 128 -28.21 8.58 -36.36
CA PRO A 128 -29.03 7.96 -37.39
C PRO A 128 -28.16 7.35 -38.49
N VAL A 129 -28.64 6.22 -39.02
CA VAL A 129 -28.00 5.51 -40.13
C VAL A 129 -28.38 6.14 -41.46
N SER A 130 -29.61 6.64 -41.57
CA SER A 130 -30.06 7.39 -42.74
C SER A 130 -29.22 8.65 -42.90
N GLY A 131 -28.68 8.86 -44.10
CA GLY A 131 -27.99 10.09 -44.46
C GLY A 131 -28.92 11.27 -44.75
N ASP A 132 -30.25 11.08 -44.67
CA ASP A 132 -31.24 12.12 -44.91
C ASP A 132 -31.39 13.05 -43.69
N PRO A 133 -31.00 14.34 -43.80
CA PRO A 133 -31.09 15.29 -42.70
C PRO A 133 -32.52 15.73 -42.35
N PHE A 134 -33.53 15.41 -43.18
CA PHE A 134 -34.92 15.82 -42.99
C PHE A 134 -35.80 14.74 -42.34
N CYS A 135 -35.18 13.71 -41.75
CA CYS A 135 -35.90 12.67 -41.03
C CYS A 135 -35.22 12.34 -39.71
N VAL A 136 -36.00 11.79 -38.77
CA VAL A 136 -35.47 11.22 -37.53
C VAL A 136 -35.79 9.73 -37.50
N GLU A 137 -34.80 8.93 -37.12
CA GLU A 137 -34.98 7.49 -36.95
C GLU A 137 -35.47 7.19 -35.54
N VAL A 138 -36.57 6.44 -35.45
CA VAL A 138 -37.27 6.14 -34.20
C VAL A 138 -37.45 4.64 -34.08
N CYS A 139 -36.97 4.08 -32.98
CA CYS A 139 -37.14 2.67 -32.63
C CYS A 139 -38.33 2.51 -31.69
N ILE A 140 -39.26 1.63 -32.05
CA ILE A 140 -40.51 1.42 -31.33
C ILE A 140 -40.61 -0.04 -30.90
N ILE A 141 -40.96 -0.25 -29.63
CA ILE A 141 -41.29 -1.57 -29.11
C ILE A 141 -42.78 -1.85 -29.38
N SER A 142 -43.07 -2.97 -30.05
CA SER A 142 -44.46 -3.34 -30.36
C SER A 142 -45.17 -4.01 -29.17
N VAL A 143 -46.45 -3.68 -28.96
CA VAL A 143 -47.28 -4.19 -27.84
C VAL A 143 -47.53 -5.71 -27.91
N LYS A 144 -47.62 -6.30 -29.12
CA LYS A 144 -48.13 -7.68 -29.29
C LYS A 144 -47.24 -8.62 -30.11
N ARG A 145 -46.12 -8.15 -30.65
CA ARG A 145 -45.40 -8.88 -31.70
C ARG A 145 -44.03 -9.42 -31.33
N ARG A 146 -43.52 -9.22 -30.10
CA ARG A 146 -42.10 -9.48 -29.80
C ARG A 146 -41.20 -8.94 -30.92
N THR A 147 -41.52 -7.74 -31.40
CA THR A 147 -40.81 -7.09 -32.50
C THR A 147 -40.46 -5.65 -32.13
N ILE A 148 -39.37 -5.19 -32.72
CA ILE A 148 -38.95 -3.81 -32.73
C ILE A 148 -39.08 -3.29 -34.15
N GLN A 149 -39.73 -2.14 -34.27
CA GLN A 149 -39.96 -1.50 -35.55
C GLN A 149 -39.15 -0.20 -35.59
N VAL A 150 -38.34 -0.07 -36.63
CA VAL A 150 -37.55 1.13 -36.92
C VAL A 150 -38.31 1.96 -37.95
N PHE A 151 -38.70 3.16 -37.55
CA PHE A 151 -39.41 4.13 -38.39
C PHE A 151 -38.51 5.30 -38.75
N LEU A 152 -38.63 5.79 -39.98
CA LEU A 152 -38.21 7.13 -40.36
C LEU A 152 -39.43 8.05 -40.24
N VAL A 153 -39.30 9.04 -39.38
CA VAL A 153 -40.31 10.07 -39.14
C VAL A 153 -39.87 11.32 -39.88
N TYR A 154 -40.74 11.81 -40.76
CA TYR A 154 -40.59 13.08 -41.46
C TYR A 154 -41.55 14.11 -40.84
N GLU A 155 -41.59 15.31 -41.41
CA GLU A 155 -42.44 16.38 -40.90
C GLU A 155 -43.95 16.05 -40.91
N ASP A 156 -44.43 15.38 -41.97
CA ASP A 156 -45.84 15.11 -42.25
C ASP A 156 -46.17 13.63 -42.47
N ARG A 157 -45.16 12.75 -42.54
CA ARG A 157 -45.32 11.32 -42.83
C ARG A 157 -44.41 10.46 -41.95
N VAL A 158 -44.79 9.19 -41.80
CA VAL A 158 -44.01 8.17 -41.11
C VAL A 158 -43.85 6.95 -42.01
N GLN A 159 -42.65 6.38 -42.05
CA GLN A 159 -42.33 5.23 -42.89
C GLN A 159 -41.64 4.16 -42.04
N ILE A 160 -42.12 2.92 -42.11
CA ILE A 160 -41.40 1.78 -41.52
C ILE A 160 -40.24 1.39 -42.42
N VAL A 161 -39.04 1.31 -41.86
CA VAL A 161 -37.82 0.88 -42.58
C VAL A 161 -37.54 -0.58 -42.32
N ARG A 162 -37.68 -1.00 -41.06
CA ARG A 162 -37.35 -2.36 -40.68
C ARG A 162 -38.19 -2.83 -39.49
N GLU A 163 -38.54 -4.10 -39.50
CA GLU A 163 -39.12 -4.82 -38.37
C GLU A 163 -38.21 -5.99 -38.04
N VAL A 164 -37.80 -6.09 -36.77
CA VAL A 164 -36.91 -7.14 -36.28
C VAL A 164 -37.60 -7.88 -35.15
N SER A 165 -37.61 -9.21 -35.23
CA SER A 165 -38.14 -10.07 -34.18
C SER A 165 -37.12 -10.23 -33.05
N THR A 166 -37.60 -10.18 -31.81
CA THR A 166 -36.82 -10.42 -30.59
C THR A 166 -37.24 -11.75 -29.97
N PRO A 167 -36.33 -12.45 -29.25
CA PRO A 167 -36.65 -13.76 -28.65
C PRO A 167 -37.77 -13.65 -27.60
N GLU A 168 -37.76 -12.56 -26.83
CA GLU A 168 -38.76 -12.24 -25.81
C GLU A 168 -39.35 -10.84 -26.04
N GLN A 169 -40.34 -10.46 -25.23
CA GLN A 169 -40.94 -9.13 -25.28
C GLN A 169 -39.93 -8.09 -24.76
N PRO A 170 -39.56 -7.07 -25.56
CA PRO A 170 -38.73 -5.97 -25.08
C PRO A 170 -39.55 -5.07 -24.15
N LEU A 171 -38.90 -4.55 -23.11
CA LEU A 171 -39.48 -3.63 -22.13
C LEU A 171 -38.88 -2.22 -22.24
N ALA A 172 -37.59 -2.13 -22.55
CA ALA A 172 -36.90 -0.87 -22.78
C ALA A 172 -35.90 -1.00 -23.95
N VAL A 173 -35.67 0.11 -24.65
CA VAL A 173 -34.78 0.19 -25.81
C VAL A 173 -33.92 1.46 -25.75
N ALA A 174 -32.64 1.32 -26.07
CA ALA A 174 -31.79 2.43 -26.49
C ALA A 174 -31.14 2.07 -27.82
N VAL A 175 -30.83 3.08 -28.64
CA VAL A 175 -30.31 2.88 -30.00
C VAL A 175 -29.10 3.77 -30.25
N ASP A 176 -28.09 3.23 -30.94
CA ASP A 176 -26.97 3.98 -31.51
C ASP A 176 -26.56 3.37 -32.86
N GLY A 177 -26.71 4.13 -33.95
CA GLY A 177 -26.43 3.60 -35.28
C GLY A 177 -27.31 2.39 -35.59
N HIS A 178 -26.70 1.28 -35.99
CA HIS A 178 -27.39 0.01 -36.27
C HIS A 178 -27.68 -0.86 -35.04
N PHE A 179 -27.21 -0.46 -33.86
CA PHE A 179 -27.22 -1.30 -32.67
C PHE A 179 -28.33 -0.85 -31.71
N LEU A 180 -29.12 -1.83 -31.27
CA LEU A 180 -30.16 -1.70 -30.27
C LEU A 180 -29.68 -2.36 -28.99
N CYS A 181 -29.71 -1.65 -27.88
CA CYS A 181 -29.57 -2.24 -26.56
C CYS A 181 -30.98 -2.43 -25.99
N LEU A 182 -31.31 -3.66 -25.61
CA LEU A 182 -32.66 -4.07 -25.24
C LEU A 182 -32.68 -4.70 -23.87
N ALA A 183 -33.64 -4.29 -23.06
CA ALA A 183 -34.05 -5.04 -21.89
C ALA A 183 -35.23 -5.93 -22.29
N LEU A 184 -35.02 -7.24 -22.28
CA LEU A 184 -36.08 -8.22 -22.40
C LEU A 184 -36.71 -8.50 -21.04
N THR A 185 -37.64 -9.45 -20.97
CA THR A 185 -38.25 -9.89 -19.72
C THR A 185 -37.26 -10.61 -18.80
N THR A 186 -36.33 -11.40 -19.36
CA THR A 186 -35.39 -12.23 -18.57
C THR A 186 -33.91 -11.85 -18.70
N GLN A 187 -33.54 -10.97 -19.64
CA GLN A 187 -32.13 -10.64 -19.92
C GLN A 187 -31.94 -9.32 -20.68
N TYR A 188 -30.72 -8.78 -20.63
CA TYR A 188 -30.30 -7.71 -21.52
C TYR A 188 -29.57 -8.27 -22.75
N ILE A 189 -29.87 -7.72 -23.92
CA ILE A 189 -29.23 -8.10 -25.18
C ILE A 189 -28.81 -6.87 -25.99
N ILE A 190 -27.83 -7.06 -26.88
CA ILE A 190 -27.50 -6.12 -27.94
C ILE A 190 -27.87 -6.75 -29.28
N LEU A 191 -28.68 -6.05 -30.06
CA LEU A 191 -29.20 -6.53 -31.34
C LEU A 191 -28.80 -5.56 -32.44
N ASN A 192 -28.15 -6.05 -33.49
CA ASN A 192 -27.92 -5.28 -34.68
C ASN A 192 -29.12 -5.44 -35.63
N TYR A 193 -29.89 -4.38 -35.86
CA TYR A 193 -31.09 -4.47 -36.70
C TYR A 193 -30.79 -4.60 -38.21
N SER A 194 -29.57 -4.28 -38.65
CA SER A 194 -29.17 -4.44 -40.06
C SER A 194 -28.85 -5.90 -40.40
N THR A 195 -28.12 -6.59 -39.51
CA THR A 195 -27.67 -7.98 -39.71
C THR A 195 -28.59 -9.00 -39.04
N GLY A 196 -29.39 -8.59 -38.06
CA GLY A 196 -30.22 -9.47 -37.23
C GLY A 196 -29.44 -10.22 -36.13
N VAL A 197 -28.13 -9.98 -36.00
CA VAL A 197 -27.30 -10.65 -34.98
C VAL A 197 -27.62 -10.11 -33.59
N ALA A 198 -27.93 -11.02 -32.67
CA ALA A 198 -28.17 -10.74 -31.26
C ALA A 198 -27.02 -11.28 -30.40
N GLN A 199 -26.61 -10.50 -29.41
CA GLN A 199 -25.57 -10.82 -28.43
C GLN A 199 -26.17 -10.68 -27.03
N ASP A 200 -26.17 -11.76 -26.26
CA ASP A 200 -26.62 -11.75 -24.87
C ASP A 200 -25.57 -11.07 -23.96
N LEU A 201 -26.04 -10.32 -22.96
CA LEU A 201 -25.19 -9.64 -21.97
C LEU A 201 -25.25 -10.32 -20.61
N PHE A 202 -26.35 -10.14 -19.88
CA PHE A 202 -26.55 -10.71 -18.56
C PHE A 202 -28.04 -10.82 -18.19
N PRO A 203 -28.40 -11.70 -17.24
CA PRO A 203 -29.79 -11.90 -16.82
C PRO A 203 -30.41 -10.67 -16.15
N PHE A 204 -31.72 -10.51 -16.31
CA PHE A 204 -32.54 -9.43 -15.75
C PHE A 204 -33.91 -9.99 -15.34
N CYS A 205 -34.47 -9.52 -14.22
CA CYS A 205 -35.81 -9.93 -13.79
C CYS A 205 -36.77 -8.75 -13.84
N SER A 206 -37.71 -8.76 -14.80
CA SER A 206 -38.68 -7.68 -14.97
C SER A 206 -39.72 -7.57 -13.85
N GLU A 207 -39.91 -8.62 -13.05
CA GLU A 207 -40.87 -8.63 -11.94
C GLU A 207 -40.37 -7.83 -10.73
N GLU A 208 -39.04 -7.80 -10.55
CA GLU A 208 -38.41 -7.16 -9.39
C GLU A 208 -38.12 -5.68 -9.62
N LYS A 209 -37.67 -5.31 -10.84
CA LYS A 209 -37.12 -3.98 -11.12
C LYS A 209 -37.55 -3.46 -12.48
N ARG A 210 -37.62 -2.12 -12.59
CA ARG A 210 -37.78 -1.46 -13.89
C ARG A 210 -36.47 -1.52 -14.66
N PRO A 211 -36.50 -1.87 -15.97
CA PRO A 211 -35.29 -1.93 -16.77
C PRO A 211 -34.71 -0.53 -17.00
N ILE A 212 -33.39 -0.42 -16.94
CA ILE A 212 -32.67 0.82 -17.26
C ILE A 212 -31.74 0.51 -18.43
N VAL A 213 -32.01 1.17 -19.55
CA VAL A 213 -31.16 1.13 -20.75
C VAL A 213 -30.96 2.57 -21.20
N LYS A 214 -29.70 3.03 -21.21
CA LYS A 214 -29.37 4.39 -21.62
C LYS A 214 -28.16 4.41 -22.54
N ARG A 215 -28.25 5.13 -23.65
CA ARG A 215 -27.09 5.44 -24.51
C ARG A 215 -26.20 6.45 -23.78
N ILE A 216 -24.89 6.18 -23.70
CA ILE A 216 -23.93 7.09 -23.04
C ILE A 216 -22.87 7.64 -23.99
N GLY A 217 -22.69 7.00 -25.13
CA GLY A 217 -21.73 7.38 -26.15
C GLY A 217 -21.96 6.60 -27.43
N ARG A 218 -21.09 6.81 -28.43
CA ARG A 218 -21.10 6.01 -29.64
C ARG A 218 -20.80 4.55 -29.27
N GLN A 219 -21.71 3.65 -29.64
CA GLN A 219 -21.61 2.22 -29.42
C GLN A 219 -21.40 1.80 -27.96
N GLU A 220 -21.82 2.63 -26.99
CA GLU A 220 -21.66 2.38 -25.56
C GLU A 220 -22.99 2.68 -24.83
N PHE A 221 -23.42 1.75 -23.98
CA PHE A 221 -24.67 1.79 -23.25
C PHE A 221 -24.44 1.57 -21.74
N LEU A 222 -25.31 2.17 -20.93
CA LEU A 222 -25.40 1.98 -19.48
C LEU A 222 -26.64 1.16 -19.15
N LEU A 223 -26.44 0.14 -18.33
CA LEU A 223 -27.44 -0.85 -17.96
C LEU A 223 -27.51 -1.04 -16.44
N ALA A 224 -28.70 -1.37 -15.92
CA ALA A 224 -28.84 -1.84 -14.55
C ALA A 224 -28.50 -3.32 -14.43
N GLY A 225 -27.33 -3.60 -13.88
CA GLY A 225 -26.83 -4.93 -13.56
C GLY A 225 -27.30 -5.45 -12.19
N PRO A 226 -27.07 -6.75 -11.93
CA PRO A 226 -27.44 -7.38 -10.66
C PRO A 226 -26.67 -6.78 -9.48
N GLY A 227 -27.27 -6.81 -8.28
CA GLY A 227 -26.61 -6.37 -7.04
C GLY A 227 -26.37 -4.86 -6.93
N GLY A 228 -27.16 -4.03 -7.63
CA GLY A 228 -27.02 -2.57 -7.57
C GLY A 228 -25.80 -2.05 -8.34
N LEU A 229 -25.45 -2.70 -9.45
CA LEU A 229 -24.34 -2.28 -10.31
C LEU A 229 -24.85 -1.57 -11.57
N GLY A 230 -24.23 -0.45 -11.92
CA GLY A 230 -24.35 0.18 -13.22
C GLY A 230 -23.28 -0.36 -14.16
N MET A 231 -23.70 -1.19 -15.11
CA MET A 231 -22.81 -1.87 -16.06
C MET A 231 -22.67 -1.04 -17.34
N PHE A 232 -21.45 -0.89 -17.82
CA PHE A 232 -21.15 -0.30 -19.12
C PHE A 232 -20.99 -1.42 -20.15
N ALA A 233 -21.75 -1.38 -21.24
CA ALA A 233 -21.68 -2.39 -22.29
C ALA A 233 -21.44 -1.74 -23.64
N THR A 234 -20.43 -2.20 -24.36
CA THR A 234 -20.21 -1.83 -25.76
C THR A 234 -21.03 -2.72 -26.69
N VAL A 235 -21.17 -2.33 -27.96
CA VAL A 235 -21.87 -3.15 -28.98
C VAL A 235 -21.33 -4.56 -29.17
N ALA A 236 -20.08 -4.82 -28.77
CA ALA A 236 -19.46 -6.14 -28.78
C ALA A 236 -19.85 -7.01 -27.55
N GLY A 237 -20.68 -6.49 -26.65
CA GLY A 237 -21.09 -7.16 -25.42
C GLY A 237 -20.06 -7.16 -24.29
N ILE A 238 -18.96 -6.42 -24.45
CA ILE A 238 -17.90 -6.30 -23.44
C ILE A 238 -17.97 -4.95 -22.73
N SER A 239 -17.55 -4.94 -21.46
CA SER A 239 -17.34 -3.70 -20.71
C SER A 239 -15.92 -3.18 -20.87
N GLN A 240 -15.76 -1.89 -21.20
CA GLN A 240 -14.46 -1.21 -21.21
C GLN A 240 -14.15 -0.51 -19.89
N ARG A 241 -15.13 -0.39 -18.99
CA ARG A 241 -15.02 0.36 -17.73
C ARG A 241 -15.46 -0.52 -16.57
N ALA A 242 -14.88 -0.29 -15.40
CA ALA A 242 -15.41 -0.92 -14.19
C ALA A 242 -16.85 -0.41 -13.92
N PRO A 243 -17.74 -1.26 -13.39
CA PRO A 243 -19.10 -0.86 -13.08
C PRO A 243 -19.14 0.16 -11.95
N VAL A 244 -20.16 1.01 -11.96
CA VAL A 244 -20.46 1.92 -10.83
C VAL A 244 -21.37 1.22 -9.84
N ARG A 245 -21.15 1.42 -8.54
CA ARG A 245 -22.02 0.85 -7.50
C ARG A 245 -23.04 1.89 -7.06
N TRP A 246 -24.32 1.62 -7.27
CA TRP A 246 -25.43 2.48 -6.87
C TRP A 246 -26.45 1.72 -6.00
N SER A 247 -27.56 2.37 -5.64
CA SER A 247 -28.62 1.73 -4.86
C SER A 247 -29.25 0.55 -5.61
N GLU A 248 -29.65 -0.48 -4.89
CA GLU A 248 -30.38 -1.62 -5.47
C GLU A 248 -31.79 -1.23 -5.95
N ASN A 249 -32.36 -0.15 -5.42
CA ASN A 249 -33.69 0.36 -5.73
C ASN A 249 -33.65 1.52 -6.74
N VAL A 250 -32.63 1.57 -7.59
CA VAL A 250 -32.51 2.60 -8.63
C VAL A 250 -33.73 2.58 -9.57
N VAL A 251 -34.39 3.72 -9.69
CA VAL A 251 -35.61 3.92 -10.50
C VAL A 251 -35.26 4.47 -11.89
N GLY A 252 -34.17 5.22 -12.00
CA GLY A 252 -33.71 5.78 -13.26
C GLY A 252 -32.23 6.17 -13.22
N ALA A 253 -31.65 6.32 -14.40
CA ALA A 253 -30.27 6.77 -14.57
C ALA A 253 -30.20 7.81 -15.70
N ALA A 254 -29.37 8.83 -15.50
CA ALA A 254 -29.04 9.84 -16.49
C ALA A 254 -27.53 10.06 -16.54
N VAL A 255 -27.05 10.55 -17.67
CA VAL A 255 -25.61 10.78 -17.89
C VAL A 255 -25.34 12.23 -18.21
N CYS A 256 -24.38 12.81 -17.49
CA CYS A 256 -23.82 14.13 -17.76
C CYS A 256 -22.31 14.00 -17.60
N PHE A 257 -21.62 13.68 -18.70
CA PHE A 257 -20.21 13.32 -18.68
C PHE A 257 -19.34 14.36 -17.92
N PRO A 258 -18.50 13.93 -16.95
CA PRO A 258 -18.08 12.56 -16.66
C PRO A 258 -18.89 11.82 -15.59
N TYR A 259 -20.10 12.28 -15.25
CA TYR A 259 -20.92 11.72 -14.18
C TYR A 259 -22.09 10.86 -14.67
N VAL A 260 -22.39 9.82 -13.89
CA VAL A 260 -23.62 9.05 -13.95
C VAL A 260 -24.45 9.41 -12.74
N ILE A 261 -25.68 9.84 -12.99
CA ILE A 261 -26.66 10.19 -11.96
C ILE A 261 -27.63 9.02 -11.86
N ALA A 262 -27.83 8.52 -10.64
CA ALA A 262 -28.80 7.47 -10.34
C ALA A 262 -29.86 8.02 -9.37
N LEU A 263 -31.13 7.80 -9.70
CA LEU A 263 -32.28 8.20 -8.89
C LEU A 263 -32.78 7.02 -8.09
N ASP A 264 -32.84 7.17 -6.78
CA ASP A 264 -33.61 6.33 -5.86
C ASP A 264 -34.92 7.06 -5.47
N SER A 265 -35.84 6.34 -4.85
CA SER A 265 -37.05 6.86 -4.19
C SER A 265 -36.79 7.96 -3.14
N GLU A 266 -35.63 7.95 -2.47
CA GLU A 266 -35.33 8.87 -1.35
C GLU A 266 -34.16 9.84 -1.62
N PHE A 267 -33.29 9.50 -2.57
CA PHE A 267 -32.08 10.28 -2.83
C PHE A 267 -31.62 10.14 -4.28
N ILE A 268 -30.82 11.11 -4.71
CA ILE A 268 -30.09 11.09 -5.97
C ILE A 268 -28.61 10.87 -5.64
N THR A 269 -27.97 9.93 -6.33
CA THR A 269 -26.52 9.71 -6.22
C THR A 269 -25.81 10.11 -7.51
N VAL A 270 -24.64 10.72 -7.37
CA VAL A 270 -23.78 11.13 -8.47
C VAL A 270 -22.50 10.32 -8.38
N HIS A 271 -22.21 9.56 -9.44
CA HIS A 271 -21.05 8.68 -9.56
C HIS A 271 -20.15 9.17 -10.67
N SER A 272 -18.84 9.12 -10.46
CA SER A 272 -17.87 9.48 -11.50
C SER A 272 -17.55 8.27 -12.37
N MET A 273 -17.64 8.43 -13.70
CA MET A 273 -17.25 7.39 -14.66
C MET A 273 -15.74 7.22 -14.79
N LEU A 274 -14.95 8.13 -14.22
CA LEU A 274 -13.49 8.14 -14.35
C LEU A 274 -12.81 7.26 -13.31
N ASP A 275 -13.31 7.30 -12.07
CA ASP A 275 -12.76 6.58 -10.91
C ASP A 275 -13.80 5.67 -10.21
N GLN A 276 -15.02 5.59 -10.75
CA GLN A 276 -16.11 4.73 -10.29
C GLN A 276 -16.57 5.00 -8.84
N GLN A 277 -16.23 6.16 -8.28
CA GLN A 277 -16.61 6.54 -6.93
C GLN A 277 -17.88 7.40 -6.91
N GLN A 278 -18.68 7.22 -5.85
CA GLN A 278 -19.78 8.11 -5.52
C GLN A 278 -19.21 9.46 -5.05
N LYS A 279 -19.53 10.52 -5.79
CA LYS A 279 -19.04 11.89 -5.55
C LYS A 279 -19.99 12.73 -4.74
N GLN A 280 -21.30 12.48 -4.83
CA GLN A 280 -22.32 13.27 -4.14
C GLN A 280 -23.59 12.44 -3.90
N THR A 281 -24.26 12.73 -2.78
CA THR A 281 -25.64 12.30 -2.52
C THR A 281 -26.49 13.53 -2.26
N LEU A 282 -27.63 13.62 -2.92
CA LEU A 282 -28.60 14.69 -2.78
C LEU A 282 -29.91 14.09 -2.24
N PRO A 283 -30.43 14.57 -1.10
CA PRO A 283 -31.73 14.10 -0.60
C PRO A 283 -32.83 14.54 -1.57
N PHE A 284 -33.67 13.60 -2.02
CA PHE A 284 -34.74 13.86 -2.97
C PHE A 284 -35.83 12.79 -2.87
N LYS A 285 -36.95 13.14 -2.24
CA LYS A 285 -38.05 12.20 -1.97
C LYS A 285 -39.06 12.17 -3.10
N GLU A 286 -39.68 11.02 -3.30
CA GLU A 286 -40.76 10.79 -4.28
C GLU A 286 -40.33 11.09 -5.73
N GLY A 287 -39.03 10.94 -6.02
CA GLY A 287 -38.52 11.05 -7.38
C GLY A 287 -38.84 9.81 -8.19
N HIS A 288 -39.43 9.98 -9.36
CA HIS A 288 -39.77 8.86 -10.25
C HIS A 288 -39.37 9.08 -11.72
N ILE A 289 -38.92 10.28 -12.09
CA ILE A 289 -38.42 10.59 -13.45
C ILE A 289 -37.02 11.17 -13.34
N LEU A 290 -36.07 10.59 -14.08
CA LEU A 290 -34.70 11.12 -14.27
C LEU A 290 -34.33 10.99 -15.74
N GLN A 291 -34.06 12.12 -16.41
CA GLN A 291 -33.62 12.13 -17.80
C GLN A 291 -32.60 13.23 -18.07
N ASP A 292 -31.68 12.98 -19.00
CA ASP A 292 -30.74 13.96 -19.55
C ASP A 292 -31.19 14.44 -20.95
N PHE A 293 -31.07 15.75 -21.17
CA PHE A 293 -31.44 16.46 -22.39
C PHE A 293 -30.36 17.47 -22.74
N GLU A 294 -29.64 17.28 -23.85
CA GLU A 294 -28.63 18.23 -24.35
C GLU A 294 -27.62 18.69 -23.25
N GLY A 295 -27.23 17.77 -22.36
CA GLY A 295 -26.30 18.06 -21.25
C GLY A 295 -26.95 18.62 -19.98
N ARG A 296 -28.26 18.91 -19.97
CA ARG A 296 -29.04 19.20 -18.77
C ARG A 296 -29.61 17.91 -18.19
N VAL A 297 -29.59 17.78 -16.88
CA VAL A 297 -30.22 16.64 -16.19
C VAL A 297 -31.45 17.15 -15.47
N ILE A 298 -32.60 16.55 -15.77
CA ILE A 298 -33.89 16.92 -15.18
C ILE A 298 -34.38 15.74 -14.34
N VAL A 299 -34.84 16.07 -13.14
CA VAL A 299 -35.46 15.12 -12.22
C VAL A 299 -36.83 15.64 -11.84
N ALA A 300 -37.83 14.77 -11.79
CA ALA A 300 -39.19 15.17 -11.41
C ALA A 300 -39.79 14.24 -10.37
N THR A 301 -40.62 14.84 -9.52
CA THR A 301 -41.57 14.13 -8.66
C THR A 301 -42.94 14.15 -9.34
N SER A 302 -43.93 13.49 -8.74
CA SER A 302 -45.32 13.51 -9.24
C SER A 302 -45.93 14.92 -9.29
N LYS A 303 -45.32 15.90 -8.61
CA LYS A 303 -45.86 17.26 -8.39
C LYS A 303 -45.01 18.38 -8.98
N GLY A 304 -43.74 18.16 -9.30
CA GLY A 304 -42.84 19.23 -9.71
C GLY A 304 -41.62 18.74 -10.48
N VAL A 305 -41.01 19.67 -11.21
CA VAL A 305 -39.83 19.43 -12.06
C VAL A 305 -38.65 20.22 -11.53
N TYR A 306 -37.51 19.56 -11.42
CA TYR A 306 -36.25 20.10 -10.89
C TYR A 306 -35.13 19.87 -11.91
N VAL A 307 -34.15 20.76 -11.93
CA VAL A 307 -32.97 20.68 -12.78
C VAL A 307 -31.75 20.45 -11.89
N LEU A 308 -30.96 19.44 -12.23
CA LEU A 308 -29.64 19.22 -11.65
C LEU A 308 -28.62 20.05 -12.43
N VAL A 309 -28.23 21.16 -11.84
CA VAL A 309 -27.29 22.12 -12.43
C VAL A 309 -25.86 21.68 -12.13
N PRO A 310 -25.04 21.35 -13.14
CA PRO A 310 -23.64 21.02 -12.92
C PRO A 310 -22.89 22.26 -12.42
N LEU A 311 -22.03 22.08 -11.42
CA LEU A 311 -21.11 23.16 -11.02
C LEU A 311 -20.05 23.34 -12.13
N PRO A 312 -19.58 24.58 -12.38
CA PRO A 312 -18.48 24.82 -13.30
C PRO A 312 -17.27 23.94 -12.93
N LEU A 313 -16.67 23.31 -13.94
CA LEU A 313 -15.57 22.37 -13.77
C LEU A 313 -14.40 22.98 -12.98
N GLU A 314 -14.06 24.23 -13.29
CA GLU A 314 -12.98 24.96 -12.62
C GLU A 314 -13.24 25.06 -11.12
N LYS A 315 -14.49 25.32 -10.71
CA LYS A 315 -14.88 25.40 -9.30
C LYS A 315 -14.75 24.04 -8.62
N GLN A 316 -15.21 22.97 -9.27
CA GLN A 316 -15.08 21.60 -8.73
C GLN A 316 -13.61 21.22 -8.51
N ILE A 317 -12.73 21.57 -9.45
CA ILE A 317 -11.29 21.30 -9.34
C ILE A 317 -10.66 22.15 -8.22
N GLN A 318 -11.00 23.43 -8.12
CA GLN A 318 -10.46 24.27 -7.03
C GLN A 318 -10.95 23.78 -5.65
N ASP A 319 -12.21 23.35 -5.52
CA ASP A 319 -12.73 22.78 -4.26
C ASP A 319 -12.00 21.47 -3.89
N LEU A 320 -11.68 20.63 -4.89
CA LEU A 320 -10.86 19.42 -4.70
C LEU A 320 -9.42 19.74 -4.26
N LEU A 321 -8.80 20.74 -4.88
CA LEU A 321 -7.46 21.19 -4.52
C LEU A 321 -7.43 21.81 -3.11
N ALA A 322 -8.41 22.64 -2.77
CA ALA A 322 -8.55 23.24 -1.44
C ALA A 322 -8.75 22.18 -0.33
N SER A 323 -9.48 21.10 -0.65
CA SER A 323 -9.63 19.94 0.24
C SER A 323 -8.45 18.97 0.22
N ARG A 324 -7.35 19.32 -0.46
CA ARG A 324 -6.10 18.53 -0.60
C ARG A 324 -6.27 17.17 -1.29
N ARG A 325 -7.36 16.97 -2.05
CA ARG A 325 -7.64 15.75 -2.82
C ARG A 325 -7.04 15.86 -4.23
N VAL A 326 -5.71 15.90 -4.29
CA VAL A 326 -4.95 16.19 -5.51
C VAL A 326 -5.19 15.16 -6.63
N GLU A 327 -5.20 13.87 -6.30
CA GLU A 327 -5.36 12.81 -7.30
C GLU A 327 -6.69 12.91 -8.04
N GLU A 328 -7.79 13.11 -7.31
CA GLU A 328 -9.13 13.26 -7.89
C GLU A 328 -9.26 14.53 -8.73
N ALA A 329 -8.65 15.65 -8.29
CA ALA A 329 -8.58 16.88 -9.06
C ALA A 329 -7.91 16.65 -10.43
N LEU A 330 -6.80 15.89 -10.44
CA LEU A 330 -6.06 15.57 -11.66
C LEU A 330 -6.81 14.60 -12.57
N ILE A 331 -7.51 13.61 -12.03
CA ILE A 331 -8.37 12.69 -12.79
C ILE A 331 -9.50 13.46 -13.46
N LEU A 332 -10.21 14.30 -12.72
CA LEU A 332 -11.30 15.13 -13.23
C LEU A 332 -10.81 16.10 -14.32
N ALA A 333 -9.69 16.78 -14.07
CA ALA A 333 -9.08 17.67 -15.05
C ALA A 333 -8.70 16.94 -16.34
N LYS A 334 -8.04 15.76 -16.26
CA LYS A 334 -7.71 14.95 -17.44
C LYS A 334 -8.96 14.49 -18.20
N GLY A 335 -10.02 14.10 -17.48
CA GLY A 335 -11.29 13.69 -18.07
C GLY A 335 -11.98 14.79 -18.88
N ALA A 336 -11.83 16.05 -18.46
CA ALA A 336 -12.39 17.21 -19.15
C ALA A 336 -11.70 17.56 -20.48
N ARG A 337 -10.57 16.93 -20.82
CA ARG A 337 -9.82 17.19 -22.06
C ARG A 337 -10.68 17.06 -23.33
N ARG A 338 -11.72 16.21 -23.30
CA ARG A 338 -12.62 16.01 -24.45
C ARG A 338 -13.53 17.21 -24.72
N ASN A 339 -13.83 18.02 -23.70
CA ASN A 339 -14.83 19.08 -23.77
C ASN A 339 -14.22 20.48 -23.93
N ILE A 340 -12.89 20.60 -23.88
CA ILE A 340 -12.18 21.89 -23.85
C ILE A 340 -11.19 21.96 -25.03
N PRO A 341 -11.11 23.09 -25.77
CA PRO A 341 -10.11 23.29 -26.81
C PRO A 341 -8.69 23.06 -26.29
N LYS A 342 -7.83 22.39 -27.08
CA LYS A 342 -6.49 21.93 -26.66
C LYS A 342 -5.65 23.04 -26.02
N GLU A 343 -5.67 24.24 -26.58
CA GLU A 343 -4.89 25.40 -26.09
C GLU A 343 -5.36 25.85 -24.71
N LYS A 344 -6.67 26.08 -24.55
CA LYS A 344 -7.28 26.46 -23.26
C LYS A 344 -7.05 25.36 -22.21
N PHE A 345 -7.17 24.10 -22.61
CA PHE A 345 -6.91 22.96 -21.75
C PHE A 345 -5.47 22.93 -21.24
N GLN A 346 -4.48 23.14 -22.09
CA GLN A 346 -3.07 23.12 -21.67
C GLN A 346 -2.74 24.20 -20.64
N VAL A 347 -3.25 25.42 -20.82
CA VAL A 347 -3.04 26.52 -19.88
C VAL A 347 -3.68 26.21 -18.53
N MET A 348 -4.95 25.79 -18.54
CA MET A 348 -5.68 25.42 -17.32
C MET A 348 -5.03 24.22 -16.61
N TYR A 349 -4.64 23.18 -17.36
CA TYR A 349 -4.05 21.96 -16.81
C TYR A 349 -2.66 22.19 -16.20
N ARG A 350 -1.82 23.01 -16.84
CA ARG A 350 -0.51 23.42 -16.27
C ARG A 350 -0.70 24.12 -14.93
N ARG A 351 -1.65 25.05 -14.85
CA ARG A 351 -1.96 25.76 -13.61
C ARG A 351 -2.41 24.81 -12.50
N ILE A 352 -3.27 23.84 -12.80
CA ILE A 352 -3.70 22.82 -11.84
C ILE A 352 -2.51 21.98 -11.35
N LEU A 353 -1.61 21.56 -12.26
CA LEU A 353 -0.41 20.80 -11.89
C LEU A 353 0.51 21.60 -10.96
N GLN A 354 0.65 22.91 -11.20
CA GLN A 354 1.43 23.80 -10.33
C GLN A 354 0.81 23.91 -8.93
N GLN A 355 -0.50 24.14 -8.83
CA GLN A 355 -1.22 24.18 -7.55
C GLN A 355 -1.14 22.83 -6.81
N ALA A 356 -1.35 21.72 -7.53
CA ALA A 356 -1.20 20.37 -7.01
C ALA A 356 0.22 20.10 -6.47
N GLY A 357 1.24 20.55 -7.21
CA GLY A 357 2.64 20.46 -6.77
C GLY A 357 2.88 21.22 -5.46
N PHE A 358 2.31 22.42 -5.30
CA PHE A 358 2.44 23.18 -4.05
C PHE A 358 1.68 22.56 -2.88
N ILE A 359 0.56 21.87 -3.12
CA ILE A 359 -0.14 21.11 -2.08
C ILE A 359 0.71 19.93 -1.60
N GLN A 360 1.30 19.17 -2.52
CA GLN A 360 2.22 18.06 -2.19
C GLN A 360 3.48 18.57 -1.50
N PHE A 361 4.01 19.72 -1.94
CA PHE A 361 5.13 20.41 -1.31
C PHE A 361 4.81 20.79 0.15
N ALA A 362 3.61 21.31 0.42
CA ALA A 362 3.14 21.61 1.78
C ALA A 362 2.95 20.36 2.64
N GLN A 363 2.72 19.20 2.04
CA GLN A 363 2.67 17.90 2.73
C GLN A 363 4.04 17.23 2.87
N LEU A 364 5.13 17.91 2.48
CA LEU A 364 6.52 17.42 2.49
C LEU A 364 6.76 16.22 1.56
N GLN A 365 5.88 16.01 0.58
CA GLN A 365 5.98 15.00 -0.48
C GLN A 365 6.77 15.59 -1.66
N PHE A 366 8.08 15.78 -1.45
CA PHE A 366 8.92 16.54 -2.38
C PHE A 366 9.11 15.87 -3.74
N LEU A 367 9.04 14.54 -3.81
CA LEU A 367 9.27 13.80 -5.05
C LEU A 367 8.07 13.94 -6.00
N GLU A 368 6.87 13.75 -5.46
CA GLU A 368 5.60 13.95 -6.15
C GLU A 368 5.46 15.41 -6.57
N ALA A 369 5.81 16.35 -5.66
CA ALA A 369 5.82 17.78 -5.97
C ALA A 369 6.78 18.11 -7.13
N LYS A 370 8.00 17.55 -7.13
CA LYS A 370 9.00 17.74 -8.21
C LYS A 370 8.43 17.34 -9.57
N GLU A 371 7.80 16.16 -9.67
CA GLU A 371 7.21 15.69 -10.93
C GLU A 371 6.02 16.55 -11.38
N LEU A 372 5.19 17.02 -10.44
CA LEU A 372 4.09 17.94 -10.72
C LEU A 372 4.58 19.32 -11.18
N PHE A 373 5.63 19.87 -10.56
CA PHE A 373 6.23 21.13 -10.98
C PHE A 373 6.88 21.04 -12.36
N ARG A 374 7.57 19.93 -12.66
CA ARG A 374 8.19 19.69 -13.97
C ARG A 374 7.14 19.56 -15.07
N SER A 375 6.11 18.75 -14.84
CA SER A 375 5.00 18.58 -15.80
C SER A 375 4.16 19.85 -15.95
N GLY A 376 3.99 20.62 -14.88
CA GLY A 376 3.32 21.92 -14.85
C GLY A 376 4.15 23.09 -15.41
N GLN A 377 5.43 22.88 -15.74
CA GLN A 377 6.37 23.92 -16.18
C GLN A 377 6.39 25.12 -15.23
N LEU A 378 6.49 24.84 -13.93
CA LEU A 378 6.55 25.89 -12.91
C LEU A 378 7.78 26.77 -13.11
N ASP A 379 7.60 28.09 -13.01
CA ASP A 379 8.73 29.01 -12.89
C ASP A 379 9.43 28.78 -11.56
N VAL A 380 10.69 28.36 -11.60
CA VAL A 380 11.49 28.01 -10.41
C VAL A 380 11.55 29.17 -9.41
N ARG A 381 11.43 30.42 -9.88
CA ARG A 381 11.41 31.61 -9.02
C ARG A 381 10.22 31.63 -8.06
N GLU A 382 9.09 30.99 -8.40
CA GLU A 382 7.96 30.83 -7.47
C GLU A 382 8.41 30.05 -6.21
N LEU A 383 9.17 28.96 -6.39
CA LEU A 383 9.73 28.18 -5.28
C LEU A 383 10.82 28.94 -4.52
N ILE A 384 11.75 29.58 -5.25
CA ILE A 384 12.84 30.35 -4.62
C ILE A 384 12.27 31.48 -3.77
N SER A 385 11.14 32.07 -4.17
CA SER A 385 10.46 33.15 -3.42
C SER A 385 9.92 32.75 -2.06
N LEU A 386 9.87 31.46 -1.77
CA LEU A 386 9.45 30.96 -0.46
C LEU A 386 10.58 30.96 0.57
N TYR A 387 11.83 31.06 0.11
CA TYR A 387 13.02 31.07 0.94
C TYR A 387 13.47 32.52 1.13
N PRO A 388 13.33 33.09 2.35
CA PRO A 388 13.84 34.41 2.64
C PRO A 388 15.32 34.51 2.27
N PHE A 389 15.72 35.63 1.67
CA PHE A 389 17.11 35.95 1.29
C PHE A 389 17.72 35.19 0.10
N LEU A 390 17.02 34.23 -0.53
CA LEU A 390 17.54 33.57 -1.74
C LEU A 390 17.28 34.33 -3.05
N LEU A 391 16.23 35.13 -3.11
CA LEU A 391 15.99 36.03 -4.24
C LEU A 391 16.75 37.35 -4.04
N PRO A 392 17.61 37.75 -4.99
CA PRO A 392 18.27 39.04 -4.94
C PRO A 392 17.26 40.19 -4.92
N THR A 393 17.57 41.25 -4.18
CA THR A 393 16.74 42.48 -4.11
C THR A 393 16.59 43.17 -5.47
N SER A 394 17.46 42.87 -6.44
CA SER A 394 17.38 43.35 -7.82
C SER A 394 16.41 42.56 -8.72
N SER A 395 15.79 41.50 -8.22
CA SER A 395 14.87 40.69 -9.02
C SER A 395 13.52 41.39 -9.20
N SER A 396 13.07 41.53 -10.45
CA SER A 396 11.75 42.08 -10.79
C SER A 396 10.62 41.03 -10.72
N PHE A 397 10.87 39.90 -10.05
CA PHE A 397 9.95 38.77 -10.04
C PHE A 397 8.75 39.07 -9.14
N THR A 398 7.55 38.88 -9.68
CA THR A 398 6.29 38.96 -8.94
C THR A 398 5.59 37.62 -9.06
N ARG A 399 5.08 37.11 -7.92
CA ARG A 399 4.32 35.85 -7.89
C ARG A 399 3.10 35.93 -8.81
N SER A 400 2.72 34.78 -9.35
CA SER A 400 1.57 34.63 -10.23
C SER A 400 0.25 35.12 -9.60
N HIS A 401 -0.60 35.69 -10.46
CA HIS A 401 -1.95 36.13 -10.10
C HIS A 401 -3.01 35.41 -10.96
N PRO A 402 -4.06 34.82 -10.37
CA PRO A 402 -4.27 34.55 -8.93
C PRO A 402 -3.13 33.69 -8.32
N PRO A 403 -2.96 33.65 -6.99
CA PRO A 403 -1.87 32.90 -6.36
C PRO A 403 -1.99 31.39 -6.59
N LEU A 404 -0.85 30.69 -6.71
CA LEU A 404 -0.80 29.23 -6.85
C LEU A 404 -0.88 28.50 -5.51
N HIS A 405 -0.58 29.18 -4.41
CA HIS A 405 -0.60 28.64 -3.05
C HIS A 405 -0.84 29.76 -2.03
N GLU A 406 -1.21 29.40 -0.80
CA GLU A 406 -1.58 30.36 0.26
C GLU A 406 -0.42 30.76 1.17
N PHE A 407 0.67 29.98 1.23
CA PHE A 407 1.78 30.27 2.13
C PHE A 407 2.66 31.43 1.64
N ALA A 408 3.01 32.34 2.55
CA ALA A 408 3.87 33.49 2.28
C ALA A 408 5.35 33.10 2.22
N ASP A 409 5.79 32.24 3.13
CA ASP A 409 7.17 31.76 3.27
C ASP A 409 7.19 30.30 3.80
N LEU A 410 8.40 29.70 3.90
CA LEU A 410 8.56 28.37 4.49
C LEU A 410 8.17 28.32 5.98
N ASN A 411 8.22 29.43 6.71
CA ASN A 411 7.96 29.46 8.16
C ASN A 411 6.50 29.13 8.45
N GLN A 412 5.59 29.66 7.63
CA GLN A 412 4.17 29.35 7.69
C GLN A 412 3.89 27.88 7.34
N LEU A 413 4.69 27.29 6.46
CA LEU A 413 4.56 25.89 6.03
C LEU A 413 5.03 24.91 7.12
N THR A 414 6.06 25.26 7.89
CA THR A 414 6.62 24.41 8.94
C THR A 414 6.00 24.63 10.32
N GLN A 415 4.98 25.48 10.47
CA GLN A 415 4.33 25.81 11.76
C GLN A 415 5.34 26.20 12.88
N GLY A 416 6.45 26.82 12.50
CA GLY A 416 7.54 27.17 13.43
C GLY A 416 8.54 26.06 13.77
N ASP A 417 8.32 24.81 13.36
CA ASP A 417 9.23 23.68 13.63
C ASP A 417 10.15 23.37 12.43
N GLN A 418 10.92 24.40 12.02
CA GLN A 418 11.82 24.34 10.87
C GLN A 418 12.86 23.22 11.00
N GLU A 419 13.36 22.98 12.21
CA GLU A 419 14.41 22.01 12.50
C GLU A 419 13.96 20.58 12.18
N LYS A 420 12.78 20.17 12.66
CA LYS A 420 12.28 18.80 12.44
C LYS A 420 11.86 18.54 11.00
N VAL A 421 11.35 19.55 10.30
CA VAL A 421 10.96 19.44 8.90
C VAL A 421 12.20 19.43 7.99
N GLY A 422 13.21 20.26 8.28
CA GLY A 422 14.45 20.34 7.52
C GLY A 422 15.20 19.01 7.45
N VAL A 423 15.18 18.22 8.53
CA VAL A 423 15.79 16.88 8.55
C VAL A 423 15.14 15.91 7.57
N GLN A 424 13.84 16.02 7.34
CA GLN A 424 13.12 15.11 6.44
C GLN A 424 13.61 15.20 5.00
N VAL A 425 14.19 16.33 4.61
CA VAL A 425 14.85 16.51 3.30
C VAL A 425 16.03 15.54 3.13
N PHE A 426 16.71 15.17 4.22
CA PHE A 426 17.84 14.24 4.19
C PHE A 426 17.41 12.79 4.43
N THR A 427 16.36 12.55 5.21
CA THR A 427 15.96 11.20 5.61
C THR A 427 14.97 10.53 4.65
N LYS A 428 14.07 11.30 4.01
CA LYS A 428 13.01 10.77 3.12
C LYS A 428 13.40 10.71 1.64
N ARG A 429 14.66 10.95 1.27
CA ARG A 429 15.10 10.82 -0.13
C ARG A 429 15.19 9.35 -0.54
N PRO A 430 14.68 8.98 -1.74
CA PRO A 430 14.84 7.63 -2.28
C PRO A 430 16.33 7.32 -2.55
N VAL A 431 16.72 6.08 -2.32
CA VAL A 431 18.12 5.62 -2.31
C VAL A 431 18.72 5.52 -3.72
N ASP A 432 17.90 5.63 -4.77
CA ASP A 432 18.27 5.33 -6.17
C ASP A 432 18.97 6.48 -6.93
N GLU A 433 19.02 7.71 -6.41
CA GLU A 433 19.80 8.79 -7.02
C GLU A 433 21.29 8.66 -6.64
N GLN A 434 22.00 7.73 -7.29
CA GLN A 434 23.43 7.42 -7.09
C GLN A 434 24.40 8.59 -7.35
N GLN A 435 23.92 9.74 -7.81
CA GLN A 435 24.74 10.90 -8.20
C GLN A 435 24.91 11.97 -7.10
N SER A 436 24.20 11.91 -5.98
CA SER A 436 24.40 12.88 -4.88
C SER A 436 24.11 12.26 -3.51
N ARG A 437 24.94 11.30 -3.09
CA ARG A 437 24.97 10.85 -1.70
C ARG A 437 25.72 11.90 -0.89
N PHE A 438 25.00 12.78 -0.18
CA PHE A 438 25.64 13.66 0.79
C PHE A 438 26.38 12.81 1.82
N ASN A 439 27.61 13.18 2.12
CA ASN A 439 28.36 12.54 3.18
C ASN A 439 27.64 12.80 4.53
N PRO A 440 27.29 11.76 5.30
CA PRO A 440 26.64 11.94 6.60
C PRO A 440 27.43 12.85 7.56
N ASP A 441 28.76 12.83 7.49
CA ASP A 441 29.63 13.67 8.32
C ASP A 441 29.49 15.17 7.98
N ASP A 442 29.32 15.51 6.69
CA ASP A 442 29.10 16.89 6.24
C ASP A 442 27.72 17.42 6.68
N ILE A 443 26.70 16.56 6.63
CA ILE A 443 25.34 16.88 7.11
C ILE A 443 25.37 17.10 8.62
N ILE A 444 26.02 16.21 9.38
CA ILE A 444 26.17 16.35 10.84
C ILE A 444 26.85 17.67 11.18
N SER A 445 27.94 18.02 10.47
CA SER A 445 28.64 19.30 10.66
C SER A 445 27.72 20.52 10.46
N CYS A 446 26.87 20.48 9.44
CA CYS A 446 25.89 21.55 9.17
C CYS A 446 24.77 21.58 10.22
N LEU A 447 24.29 20.42 10.67
CA LEU A 447 23.21 20.29 11.65
C LEU A 447 23.64 20.57 13.09
N LYS A 448 24.94 20.70 13.39
CA LYS A 448 25.44 21.11 14.73
C LYS A 448 24.80 22.42 15.25
N LYS A 449 24.36 23.31 14.36
CA LYS A 449 23.69 24.57 14.72
C LYS A 449 22.22 24.40 15.16
N TYR A 450 21.64 23.22 14.92
CA TYR A 450 20.22 22.91 15.09
C TYR A 450 20.07 21.60 15.88
N PRO A 451 20.02 21.65 17.23
CA PRO A 451 20.15 20.47 18.08
C PRO A 451 19.01 19.47 17.90
N GLN A 452 17.76 19.92 17.70
CA GLN A 452 16.62 19.00 17.53
C GLN A 452 16.67 18.31 16.16
N ALA A 453 17.18 19.01 15.14
CA ALA A 453 17.40 18.45 13.83
C ALA A 453 18.51 17.39 13.85
N LEU A 454 19.61 17.68 14.56
CA LEU A 454 20.75 16.78 14.67
C LEU A 454 20.38 15.44 15.33
N VAL A 455 19.62 15.47 16.43
CA VAL A 455 19.15 14.26 17.12
C VAL A 455 18.33 13.38 16.17
N LYS A 456 17.33 13.96 15.48
CA LYS A 456 16.50 13.22 14.53
C LYS A 456 17.26 12.64 13.35
N TYR A 457 18.29 13.34 12.88
CA TYR A 457 19.12 12.85 11.79
C TYR A 457 19.99 11.67 12.25
N LEU A 458 20.59 11.76 13.44
CA LEU A 458 21.37 10.68 14.05
C LEU A 458 20.50 9.46 14.37
N GLU A 459 19.27 9.67 14.87
CA GLU A 459 18.27 8.60 15.05
C GLU A 459 17.99 7.87 13.74
N HIS A 460 17.79 8.59 12.64
CA HIS A 460 17.60 7.97 11.33
C HIS A 460 18.84 7.16 10.89
N LEU A 461 20.06 7.67 11.11
CA LEU A 461 21.28 6.96 10.74
C LEU A 461 21.50 5.68 11.56
N VAL A 462 21.21 5.74 12.86
CA VAL A 462 21.43 4.65 13.82
C VAL A 462 20.29 3.62 13.78
N THR A 463 19.04 4.07 13.81
CA THR A 463 17.86 3.20 13.95
C THR A 463 17.32 2.73 12.60
N ASP A 464 17.07 3.66 11.67
CA ASP A 464 16.46 3.31 10.38
C ASP A 464 17.50 2.73 9.40
N ARG A 465 18.68 3.36 9.29
CA ARG A 465 19.76 2.91 8.40
C ARG A 465 20.71 1.88 9.02
N ARG A 466 20.61 1.63 10.33
CA ARG A 466 21.41 0.64 11.07
C ARG A 466 22.92 0.75 10.85
N LEU A 467 23.44 1.96 10.69
CA LEU A 467 24.87 2.18 10.50
C LEU A 467 25.63 1.83 11.78
N GLN A 468 26.67 1.00 11.67
CA GLN A 468 27.46 0.49 12.81
C GLN A 468 28.65 1.40 13.17
N LYS A 469 28.67 2.66 12.74
CA LYS A 469 29.78 3.58 13.02
C LYS A 469 29.68 4.09 14.45
N GLU A 470 30.60 3.66 15.33
CA GLU A 470 30.62 3.98 16.77
C GLU A 470 30.45 5.47 17.07
N GLU A 471 31.00 6.35 16.23
CA GLU A 471 30.93 7.81 16.39
C GLU A 471 29.49 8.33 16.41
N TYR A 472 28.59 7.80 15.57
CA TYR A 472 27.20 8.25 15.51
C TYR A 472 26.40 7.81 16.74
N HIS A 473 26.63 6.57 17.19
CA HIS A 473 26.02 6.03 18.41
C HIS A 473 26.48 6.82 19.64
N THR A 474 27.78 7.10 19.72
CA THR A 474 28.38 7.88 20.81
C THR A 474 27.81 9.31 20.84
N HIS A 475 27.73 9.97 19.68
CA HIS A 475 27.21 11.32 19.58
C HIS A 475 25.72 11.40 19.95
N LEU A 476 24.90 10.45 19.48
CA LEU A 476 23.48 10.38 19.85
C LEU A 476 23.29 10.15 21.35
N ALA A 477 24.07 9.25 21.95
CA ALA A 477 24.03 8.98 23.38
C ALA A 477 24.41 10.21 24.22
N VAL A 478 25.41 10.98 23.79
CA VAL A 478 25.80 12.23 24.44
C VAL A 478 24.70 13.28 24.35
N LEU A 479 24.01 13.40 23.21
CA LEU A 479 22.90 14.35 23.06
C LEU A 479 21.69 13.99 23.94
N TYR A 480 21.32 12.71 24.02
CA TYR A 480 20.29 12.26 24.96
C TYR A 480 20.69 12.47 26.41
N LEU A 481 21.95 12.21 26.76
CA LEU A 481 22.46 12.47 28.10
C LEU A 481 22.40 13.98 28.43
N ASP A 482 22.75 14.85 27.49
CA ASP A 482 22.65 16.30 27.65
C ASP A 482 21.21 16.76 27.85
N GLU A 483 20.25 16.18 27.13
CA GLU A 483 18.82 16.48 27.29
C GLU A 483 18.28 16.04 28.67
N VAL A 484 18.68 14.86 29.14
CA VAL A 484 18.35 14.35 30.48
C VAL A 484 19.01 15.20 31.58
N LEU A 485 20.25 15.63 31.38
CA LEU A 485 20.98 16.47 32.33
C LEU A 485 20.46 17.90 32.37
N GLN A 486 20.00 18.48 31.26
CA GLN A 486 19.41 19.83 31.22
C GLN A 486 18.09 19.95 32.00
N GLN A 487 17.41 18.84 32.27
CA GLN A 487 16.25 18.80 33.18
C GLN A 487 16.63 18.88 34.67
N ARG A 488 17.93 18.92 35.01
CA ARG A 488 18.44 19.17 36.37
C ARG A 488 19.36 20.40 36.38
N PRO A 489 19.19 21.35 37.31
CA PRO A 489 20.05 22.52 37.33
C PRO A 489 21.44 22.18 37.89
N SER A 490 22.46 22.64 37.16
CA SER A 490 23.84 22.86 37.58
C SER A 490 24.85 21.72 37.37
N ALA A 491 25.69 21.85 36.34
CA ALA A 491 27.13 22.04 36.50
C ALA A 491 27.79 22.41 35.16
N ASN A 492 28.50 23.53 35.15
CA ASN A 492 29.30 24.04 34.05
C ASN A 492 30.45 23.09 33.65
N GLY A 493 30.76 23.00 32.36
CA GLY A 493 32.07 22.55 31.89
C GLY A 493 32.11 22.03 30.45
N LYS A 494 32.71 22.81 29.55
CA LYS A 494 33.02 22.45 28.15
C LYS A 494 34.23 21.49 28.03
N ASP A 495 34.26 20.75 26.92
CA ASP A 495 35.41 20.09 26.25
C ASP A 495 35.70 18.56 26.41
N ALA A 496 35.75 17.92 25.22
CA ALA A 496 36.44 16.69 24.77
C ALA A 496 35.77 15.29 24.90
N GLU A 497 35.82 14.53 23.79
CA GLU A 497 34.70 13.75 23.23
C GLU A 497 34.83 12.20 23.30
N ARG A 498 35.63 11.62 24.22
CA ARG A 498 35.65 10.14 24.40
C ARG A 498 35.83 9.65 25.84
N SER A 499 36.55 10.40 26.68
CA SER A 499 36.66 10.15 28.14
C SER A 499 35.40 10.58 28.91
N ARG A 500 34.58 11.46 28.30
CA ARG A 500 33.43 12.11 28.95
C ARG A 500 32.25 11.20 29.24
N LEU A 501 31.99 10.14 28.48
CA LEU A 501 30.79 9.34 28.75
C LEU A 501 30.91 8.64 30.12
N THR A 502 32.07 8.03 30.38
CA THR A 502 32.41 7.43 31.69
C THR A 502 32.39 8.47 32.82
N ASP A 503 33.04 9.62 32.65
CA ASP A 503 33.12 10.63 33.72
C ASP A 503 31.81 11.39 33.93
N ARG A 504 31.01 11.63 32.88
CA ARG A 504 29.70 12.30 32.97
C ARG A 504 28.62 11.39 33.52
N ILE A 505 28.62 10.08 33.17
CA ILE A 505 27.68 9.11 33.77
C ILE A 505 27.98 8.95 35.26
N ARG A 506 29.27 8.88 35.64
CA ARG A 506 29.69 8.85 37.05
C ARG A 506 29.29 10.11 37.81
N GLY A 507 29.38 11.29 37.18
CA GLY A 507 28.89 12.56 37.74
C GLY A 507 27.36 12.74 37.72
N ALA A 508 26.63 11.96 36.91
CA ALA A 508 25.17 12.06 36.73
C ALA A 508 24.35 11.23 37.73
N GLY A 509 24.99 10.37 38.54
CA GLY A 509 24.32 9.51 39.51
C GLY A 509 23.54 8.35 38.87
N LEU A 510 24.09 7.74 37.82
CA LEU A 510 23.52 6.61 37.08
C LEU A 510 24.41 5.34 37.21
N PRO A 511 24.39 4.68 38.38
CA PRO A 511 25.30 3.55 38.67
C PRO A 511 25.04 2.31 37.80
N MET A 512 23.78 2.03 37.42
CA MET A 512 23.44 0.86 36.61
C MET A 512 24.01 0.98 35.18
N GLU A 513 23.85 2.15 34.56
CA GLU A 513 24.37 2.46 33.23
C GLU A 513 25.91 2.48 33.21
N SER A 514 26.53 2.92 34.31
CA SER A 514 27.97 2.85 34.52
C SER A 514 28.46 1.40 34.55
N ALA A 515 27.79 0.51 35.30
CA ALA A 515 28.13 -0.91 35.36
C ALA A 515 28.04 -1.58 33.98
N ILE A 516 27.01 -1.27 33.19
CA ILE A 516 26.85 -1.77 31.82
C ILE A 516 27.99 -1.29 30.92
N LEU A 517 28.38 -0.01 31.03
CA LEU A 517 29.48 0.57 30.26
C LEU A 517 30.83 -0.07 30.62
N HIS A 518 31.15 -0.16 31.90
CA HIS A 518 32.36 -0.84 32.38
C HIS A 518 32.42 -2.31 31.92
N GLY A 519 31.26 -2.99 31.88
CA GLY A 519 31.17 -4.33 31.33
C GLY A 519 31.40 -4.41 29.83
N LYS A 520 31.02 -3.40 29.04
CA LYS A 520 31.34 -3.33 27.60
C LYS A 520 32.82 -3.01 27.36
N LEU A 521 33.46 -2.30 28.30
CA LEU A 521 34.89 -1.98 28.28
C LEU A 521 35.77 -3.13 28.82
N GLU A 522 35.20 -4.31 29.08
CA GLU A 522 35.86 -5.49 29.68
C GLU A 522 36.48 -5.24 31.08
N ARG A 523 36.09 -4.14 31.73
CA ARG A 523 36.47 -3.82 33.12
C ARG A 523 35.47 -4.44 34.08
N HIS A 524 35.50 -5.77 34.17
CA HIS A 524 34.50 -6.54 34.91
C HIS A 524 34.57 -6.32 36.44
N GLU A 525 35.76 -6.03 36.99
CA GLU A 525 35.96 -5.70 38.41
C GLU A 525 35.19 -4.44 38.80
N GLU A 526 35.35 -3.36 38.03
CA GLU A 526 34.67 -2.08 38.27
C GLU A 526 33.14 -2.21 38.10
N ALA A 527 32.68 -2.95 37.09
CA ALA A 527 31.26 -3.17 36.84
C ALA A 527 30.57 -3.93 37.98
N LEU A 528 31.20 -5.02 38.45
CA LEU A 528 30.67 -5.82 39.54
C LEU A 528 30.80 -5.09 40.88
N HIS A 529 31.86 -4.30 41.10
CA HIS A 529 31.98 -3.46 42.30
C HIS A 529 30.81 -2.47 42.42
N ILE A 530 30.39 -1.85 41.31
CA ILE A 530 29.22 -0.95 41.30
C ILE A 530 27.93 -1.72 41.64
N LEU A 531 27.71 -2.90 41.04
CA LEU A 531 26.52 -3.71 41.32
C LEU A 531 26.44 -4.19 42.78
N VAL A 532 27.59 -4.59 43.34
CA VAL A 532 27.68 -5.19 44.69
C VAL A 532 27.75 -4.14 45.80
N HIS A 533 28.58 -3.10 45.64
CA HIS A 533 28.85 -2.14 46.72
C HIS A 533 28.09 -0.82 46.59
N GLU A 534 27.77 -0.36 45.37
CA GLU A 534 27.02 0.90 45.18
C GLU A 534 25.51 0.67 45.05
N LEU A 535 25.09 -0.41 44.37
CA LEU A 535 23.68 -0.75 44.15
C LEU A 535 23.12 -1.81 45.11
N ALA A 536 24.00 -2.61 45.73
CA ALA A 536 23.63 -3.76 46.58
C ALA A 536 22.64 -4.74 45.90
N ASP A 537 22.70 -4.87 44.58
CA ASP A 537 21.83 -5.76 43.79
C ASP A 537 22.59 -7.05 43.42
N PHE A 538 22.56 -8.01 44.34
CA PHE A 538 23.25 -9.31 44.20
C PHE A 538 22.69 -10.18 43.06
N PRO A 539 21.36 -10.27 42.85
CA PRO A 539 20.81 -10.94 41.67
C PRO A 539 21.31 -10.34 40.35
N ALA A 540 21.36 -9.01 40.23
CA ALA A 540 21.86 -8.38 39.01
C ALA A 540 23.36 -8.65 38.76
N ALA A 541 24.17 -8.81 39.81
CA ALA A 541 25.57 -9.20 39.71
C ALA A 541 25.76 -10.65 39.22
N GLU A 542 24.88 -11.57 39.64
CA GLU A 542 24.82 -12.95 39.11
C GLU A 542 24.42 -12.96 37.64
N ASP A 543 23.36 -12.25 37.28
CA ASP A 543 22.87 -12.14 35.91
C ASP A 543 23.92 -11.51 34.98
N TYR A 544 24.67 -10.53 35.46
CA TYR A 544 25.78 -9.95 34.71
C TYR A 544 26.87 -10.99 34.38
N CYS A 545 27.22 -11.86 35.34
CA CYS A 545 28.20 -12.94 35.12
C CYS A 545 27.68 -13.95 34.08
N LEU A 546 26.39 -14.29 34.13
CA LEU A 546 25.74 -15.18 33.16
C LEU A 546 25.71 -14.56 31.76
N TRP A 547 25.24 -13.32 31.65
CA TRP A 547 25.10 -12.64 30.36
C TRP A 547 26.46 -12.40 29.67
N ARG A 548 27.51 -12.04 30.42
CA ARG A 548 28.85 -11.85 29.85
C ARG A 548 29.59 -13.14 29.50
N SER A 549 29.17 -14.26 30.07
CA SER A 549 29.75 -15.58 29.78
C SER A 549 28.99 -16.37 28.71
N GLU A 550 27.85 -15.87 28.24
CA GLU A 550 27.04 -16.50 27.20
C GLU A 550 27.84 -16.63 25.88
N GLY A 551 28.03 -17.87 25.42
CA GLY A 551 28.79 -18.19 24.21
C GLY A 551 30.33 -18.13 24.35
N ARG A 552 30.87 -17.87 25.55
CA ARG A 552 32.32 -17.92 25.83
C ARG A 552 32.73 -19.25 26.48
N ASP A 553 34.02 -19.56 26.46
CA ASP A 553 34.56 -20.80 27.04
C ASP A 553 34.26 -20.91 28.56
N PRO A 554 34.02 -22.13 29.08
CA PRO A 554 33.82 -22.39 30.51
C PRO A 554 34.82 -21.70 31.47
N PRO A 555 36.15 -21.66 31.22
CA PRO A 555 37.09 -20.95 32.09
C PRO A 555 36.86 -19.44 32.18
N ALA A 556 36.28 -18.80 31.16
CA ALA A 556 35.95 -17.37 31.22
C ALA A 556 34.78 -17.11 32.16
N ARG A 557 33.77 -17.98 32.13
CA ARG A 557 32.65 -17.96 33.07
C ARG A 557 33.12 -18.15 34.51
N GLN A 558 33.94 -19.17 34.74
CA GLN A 558 34.50 -19.45 36.06
C GLN A 558 35.27 -18.23 36.61
N ARG A 559 36.07 -17.53 35.79
CA ARG A 559 36.79 -16.32 36.25
C ARG A 559 35.85 -15.22 36.76
N LEU A 560 34.72 -14.96 36.08
CA LEU A 560 33.75 -13.94 36.50
C LEU A 560 33.07 -14.32 37.83
N PHE A 561 32.67 -15.58 37.99
CA PHE A 561 32.09 -16.09 39.23
C PHE A 561 33.09 -16.09 40.40
N HIS A 562 34.37 -16.42 40.14
CA HIS A 562 35.41 -16.32 41.17
C HIS A 562 35.71 -14.87 41.54
N LEU A 563 35.62 -13.94 40.59
CA LEU A 563 35.77 -12.52 40.86
C LEU A 563 34.62 -12.00 41.73
N LEU A 564 33.37 -12.36 41.40
CA LEU A 564 32.18 -12.04 42.18
C LEU A 564 32.28 -12.58 43.63
N LEU A 565 32.70 -13.84 43.77
CA LEU A 565 32.93 -14.45 45.07
C LEU A 565 34.03 -13.72 45.86
N ALA A 566 35.12 -13.30 45.21
CA ALA A 566 36.18 -12.53 45.85
C ALA A 566 35.70 -11.15 46.34
N MET A 567 34.77 -10.51 45.62
CA MET A 567 34.16 -9.25 46.08
C MET A 567 33.22 -9.44 47.27
N TYR A 568 32.44 -10.54 47.31
CA TYR A 568 31.61 -10.86 48.47
C TYR A 568 32.43 -11.24 49.72
N LEU A 569 33.60 -11.87 49.53
CA LEU A 569 34.50 -12.31 50.60
C LEU A 569 35.61 -11.29 50.93
N GLY A 570 35.67 -10.15 50.25
CA GLY A 570 36.72 -9.15 50.40
C GLY A 570 36.69 -8.44 51.77
N PRO A 571 37.79 -7.74 52.15
CA PRO A 571 37.92 -7.03 53.44
C PRO A 571 37.15 -5.70 53.47
N GLY A 572 35.90 -5.70 53.00
CA GLY A 572 34.97 -4.58 53.10
C GLY A 572 34.26 -4.54 54.45
N PRO A 573 33.38 -3.54 54.70
CA PRO A 573 32.55 -3.52 55.90
C PRO A 573 31.79 -4.84 55.98
N SER A 574 32.00 -5.59 57.05
CA SER A 574 31.46 -6.93 57.27
C SER A 574 29.93 -6.88 57.41
N ALA A 575 29.25 -6.73 56.28
CA ALA A 575 27.80 -6.78 56.18
C ALA A 575 27.36 -8.25 56.16
N PRO A 576 26.47 -8.68 57.06
CA PRO A 576 25.97 -10.05 57.07
C PRO A 576 25.28 -10.44 55.75
N GLU A 577 24.79 -9.45 54.99
CA GLU A 577 24.16 -9.62 53.69
C GLU A 577 25.12 -10.16 52.61
N LEU A 578 26.38 -9.71 52.59
CA LEU A 578 27.40 -10.20 51.65
C LEU A 578 27.77 -11.67 51.92
N ALA A 579 27.79 -12.06 53.20
CA ALA A 579 28.05 -13.44 53.59
C ALA A 579 26.91 -14.38 53.17
N VAL A 580 25.65 -13.92 53.31
CA VAL A 580 24.48 -14.67 52.83
C VAL A 580 24.52 -14.78 51.30
N ALA A 581 24.79 -13.69 50.58
CA ALA A 581 24.92 -13.70 49.13
C ALA A 581 26.05 -14.62 48.63
N ALA A 582 27.20 -14.66 49.33
CA ALA A 582 28.28 -15.58 49.00
C ALA A 582 27.90 -17.05 49.21
N VAL A 583 27.19 -17.37 50.29
CA VAL A 583 26.69 -18.75 50.54
C VAL A 583 25.66 -19.14 49.48
N ASP A 584 24.74 -18.25 49.14
CA ASP A 584 23.73 -18.48 48.11
C ASP A 584 24.36 -18.67 46.72
N LEU A 585 25.34 -17.84 46.35
CA LEU A 585 26.07 -17.94 45.10
C LEU A 585 26.77 -19.31 44.95
N LEU A 586 27.46 -19.76 46.01
CA LEU A 586 28.12 -21.06 46.04
C LEU A 586 27.14 -22.22 45.92
N ASN A 587 26.01 -22.15 46.63
CA ASN A 587 25.02 -23.22 46.64
C ASN A 587 24.21 -23.30 45.32
N ARG A 588 23.97 -22.18 44.65
CA ARG A 588 23.22 -22.13 43.37
C ARG A 588 24.10 -22.47 42.16
N HIS A 589 25.35 -22.02 42.15
CA HIS A 589 26.26 -22.16 41.00
C HIS A 589 27.47 -23.05 41.28
N ALA A 590 27.28 -24.14 42.01
CA ALA A 590 28.36 -25.04 42.45
C ALA A 590 29.27 -25.56 41.32
N ALA A 591 28.71 -25.79 40.12
CA ALA A 591 29.44 -26.28 38.94
C ALA A 591 30.43 -25.24 38.34
N GLU A 592 30.25 -23.95 38.64
CA GLU A 592 31.06 -22.85 38.11
C GLU A 592 32.31 -22.56 38.98
N PHE A 593 32.47 -23.28 40.09
CA PHE A 593 33.57 -23.09 41.03
C PHE A 593 34.48 -24.31 41.10
N ASP A 594 35.79 -24.05 41.24
CA ASP A 594 36.72 -25.11 41.65
C ASP A 594 36.66 -25.26 43.17
N ALA A 595 36.04 -26.35 43.63
CA ALA A 595 35.87 -26.63 45.05
C ALA A 595 37.19 -26.62 45.84
N ALA A 596 38.31 -27.06 45.24
CA ALA A 596 39.60 -27.07 45.92
C ALA A 596 40.12 -25.64 46.17
N ARG A 597 39.89 -24.74 45.21
CA ARG A 597 40.30 -23.33 45.29
C ARG A 597 39.36 -22.52 46.19
N VAL A 598 38.04 -22.74 46.09
CA VAL A 598 37.05 -22.05 46.93
C VAL A 598 37.25 -22.40 48.41
N LEU A 599 37.49 -23.67 48.75
CA LEU A 599 37.73 -24.08 50.14
C LEU A 599 38.93 -23.38 50.80
N GLN A 600 39.90 -22.90 50.02
CA GLN A 600 41.04 -22.12 50.52
C GLN A 600 40.71 -20.64 50.76
N LEU A 601 39.67 -20.12 50.10
CA LEU A 601 39.24 -18.72 50.18
C LEU A 601 38.16 -18.47 51.25
N LEU A 602 37.50 -19.53 51.72
CA LEU A 602 36.41 -19.43 52.67
C LEU A 602 36.88 -19.09 54.10
N PRO A 603 36.16 -18.21 54.82
CA PRO A 603 36.43 -17.97 56.23
C PRO A 603 36.28 -19.23 57.08
N GLY A 604 37.22 -19.48 57.99
CA GLY A 604 37.14 -20.61 58.94
C GLY A 604 35.99 -20.52 59.96
N THR A 605 35.21 -19.44 59.94
CA THR A 605 34.07 -19.20 60.82
C THR A 605 32.76 -19.81 60.30
N TRP A 606 32.72 -20.27 59.05
CA TRP A 606 31.51 -20.83 58.44
C TRP A 606 31.31 -22.29 58.83
N SER A 607 30.06 -22.67 59.13
CA SER A 607 29.73 -24.07 59.41
C SER A 607 29.69 -24.88 58.10
N VAL A 608 30.20 -26.11 58.15
CA VAL A 608 30.18 -27.03 57.01
C VAL A 608 28.75 -27.29 56.53
N GLN A 609 27.77 -27.22 57.43
CA GLN A 609 26.36 -27.45 57.12
C GLN A 609 25.78 -26.42 56.13
N LEU A 610 26.26 -25.17 56.14
CA LEU A 610 25.86 -24.13 55.18
C LEU A 610 26.42 -24.38 53.76
N LEU A 611 27.55 -25.09 53.68
CA LEU A 611 28.26 -25.41 52.44
C LEU A 611 27.96 -26.83 51.91
N CYS A 612 27.18 -27.63 52.65
CA CYS A 612 26.83 -28.99 52.25
C CYS A 612 26.22 -29.08 50.83
N PRO A 613 25.29 -28.19 50.41
CA PRO A 613 24.74 -28.24 49.05
C PRO A 613 25.82 -28.00 47.99
N PHE A 614 26.67 -26.98 48.18
CA PHE A 614 27.82 -26.70 47.33
C PHE A 614 28.79 -27.89 47.23
N LEU A 615 29.23 -28.44 48.37
CA LEU A 615 30.17 -29.57 48.41
C LEU A 615 29.58 -30.82 47.77
N THR A 616 28.30 -31.09 48.00
CA THR A 616 27.59 -32.22 47.37
C THR A 616 27.50 -32.04 45.86
N GLY A 617 27.19 -30.82 45.40
CA GLY A 617 27.16 -30.46 43.98
C GLY A 617 28.52 -30.64 43.32
N ALA A 618 29.55 -29.98 43.85
CA ALA A 618 30.89 -30.00 43.27
C ALA A 618 31.53 -31.41 43.23
N VAL A 619 31.34 -32.23 44.28
CA VAL A 619 31.80 -33.62 44.29
C VAL A 619 31.04 -34.47 43.28
N ARG A 620 29.71 -34.29 43.18
CA ARG A 620 28.88 -35.00 42.21
C ARG A 620 29.29 -34.65 40.78
N ASP A 621 29.53 -33.37 40.49
CA ASP A 621 29.92 -32.90 39.16
C ASP A 621 31.31 -33.40 38.79
N SER A 622 32.27 -33.38 39.71
CA SER A 622 33.61 -33.95 39.51
C SER A 622 33.55 -35.46 39.21
N VAL A 623 32.73 -36.21 39.97
CA VAL A 623 32.53 -37.65 39.74
C VAL A 623 31.81 -37.90 38.41
N HIS A 624 30.81 -37.08 38.07
CA HIS A 624 30.06 -37.18 36.82
C HIS A 624 30.97 -36.91 35.62
N ALA A 625 31.73 -35.80 35.63
CA ALA A 625 32.70 -35.47 34.59
C ALA A 625 33.72 -36.59 34.40
N ARG A 626 34.24 -37.18 35.49
CA ARG A 626 35.16 -38.33 35.42
C ARG A 626 34.51 -39.53 34.74
N ARG A 627 33.28 -39.89 35.13
CA ARG A 627 32.55 -41.05 34.55
C ARG A 627 32.19 -40.82 33.09
N THR A 628 31.67 -39.64 32.74
CA THR A 628 31.31 -39.29 31.36
C THR A 628 32.53 -39.26 30.45
N THR A 629 33.66 -38.72 30.94
CA THR A 629 34.94 -38.77 30.19
C THR A 629 35.42 -40.21 30.01
N GLN A 630 35.31 -41.08 31.02
CA GLN A 630 35.63 -42.50 30.88
C GLN A 630 34.77 -43.20 29.82
N VAL A 631 33.48 -42.87 29.75
CA VAL A 631 32.57 -43.39 28.70
C VAL A 631 32.98 -42.87 27.33
N ALA A 632 33.22 -41.56 27.18
CA ALA A 632 33.67 -40.96 25.92
C ALA A 632 34.99 -41.58 25.42
N VAL A 633 35.96 -41.81 26.33
CA VAL A 633 37.20 -42.53 26.02
C VAL A 633 36.91 -43.97 25.58
N GLY A 634 35.97 -44.65 26.25
CA GLY A 634 35.54 -46.00 25.86
C GLY A 634 34.92 -46.04 24.46
N LEU A 635 34.05 -45.08 24.14
CA LEU A 635 33.42 -44.94 22.82
C LEU A 635 34.45 -44.63 21.74
N ALA A 636 35.34 -43.67 21.98
CA ALA A 636 36.42 -43.34 21.04
C ALA A 636 37.35 -44.54 20.79
N LYS A 637 37.64 -45.35 21.82
CA LYS A 637 38.38 -46.62 21.65
C LYS A 637 37.62 -47.61 20.77
N SER A 638 36.30 -47.73 20.95
CA SER A 638 35.44 -48.59 20.14
C SER A 638 35.39 -48.13 18.67
N GLU A 639 35.15 -46.84 18.43
CA GLU A 639 35.17 -46.26 17.08
C GLU A 639 36.52 -46.47 16.41
N ASN A 640 37.62 -46.25 17.11
CA ASN A 640 38.96 -46.50 16.59
C ASN A 640 39.14 -47.97 16.18
N LEU A 641 38.55 -48.91 16.93
CA LEU A 641 38.57 -50.33 16.59
C LEU A 641 37.73 -50.64 15.34
N ILE A 642 36.56 -50.03 15.21
CA ILE A 642 35.69 -50.15 14.01
C ILE A 642 36.44 -49.59 12.78
N TYR A 643 37.00 -48.38 12.87
CA TYR A 643 37.79 -47.80 11.80
C TYR A 643 39.01 -48.65 11.42
N LYS A 644 39.67 -49.28 12.40
CA LYS A 644 40.75 -50.25 12.14
C LYS A 644 40.24 -51.47 11.38
N TYR A 645 39.08 -52.00 11.73
CA TYR A 645 38.45 -53.11 11.03
C TYR A 645 38.06 -52.73 9.59
N ASP A 646 37.41 -51.58 9.39
CA ASP A 646 37.02 -51.09 8.07
C ASP A 646 38.23 -50.82 7.19
N LYS A 647 39.29 -50.24 7.76
CA LYS A 647 40.58 -50.07 7.07
C LYS A 647 41.16 -51.42 6.62
N MET A 648 41.04 -52.48 7.43
CA MET A 648 41.47 -53.83 7.03
C MET A 648 40.61 -54.40 5.90
N LYS A 649 39.29 -54.23 5.96
CA LYS A 649 38.35 -54.68 4.91
C LYS A 649 38.62 -53.98 3.57
N LEU A 650 38.86 -52.67 3.60
CA LEU A 650 39.17 -51.87 2.41
C LEU A 650 40.55 -52.19 1.81
N LYS A 651 41.54 -52.55 2.65
CA LYS A 651 42.85 -53.03 2.16
C LYS A 651 42.75 -54.37 1.40
N GLY A 652 41.70 -55.16 1.61
CA GLY A 652 41.48 -56.44 0.92
C GLY A 652 40.91 -56.32 -0.50
N SER A 653 40.48 -55.13 -0.94
CA SER A 653 39.85 -54.92 -2.25
C SER A 653 40.73 -54.08 -3.17
N SER A 654 41.45 -54.72 -4.09
CA SER A 654 42.20 -54.03 -5.14
C SER A 654 41.27 -53.63 -6.29
N VAL A 655 41.25 -52.34 -6.67
CA VAL A 655 40.52 -51.87 -7.86
C VAL A 655 41.50 -51.79 -9.03
N ARG A 656 41.22 -52.55 -10.10
CA ARG A 656 41.95 -52.41 -11.38
C ARG A 656 41.46 -51.15 -12.10
N LEU A 657 42.36 -50.21 -12.36
CA LEU A 657 42.11 -49.02 -13.17
C LEU A 657 42.36 -49.36 -14.65
N SER A 658 41.48 -48.90 -15.54
CA SER A 658 41.59 -49.06 -16.99
C SER A 658 41.08 -47.79 -17.66
N ASP A 659 41.50 -47.54 -18.88
CA ASP A 659 40.99 -46.51 -19.79
C ASP A 659 39.46 -46.50 -19.95
N LYS A 660 38.80 -47.66 -19.78
CA LYS A 660 37.33 -47.77 -19.81
C LYS A 660 36.62 -47.29 -18.54
N LYS A 661 37.33 -47.03 -17.44
CA LYS A 661 36.75 -46.51 -16.19
C LYS A 661 36.91 -45.01 -16.15
N LEU A 662 35.81 -44.31 -15.88
CA LEU A 662 35.78 -42.86 -15.76
C LEU A 662 35.98 -42.42 -14.31
N CYS A 663 36.67 -41.30 -14.11
CA CYS A 663 36.81 -40.65 -12.81
C CYS A 663 35.44 -40.15 -12.31
N GLN A 664 35.06 -40.46 -11.08
CA GLN A 664 33.74 -40.04 -10.55
C GLN A 664 33.60 -38.52 -10.36
N MET A 665 34.72 -37.78 -10.26
CA MET A 665 34.72 -36.33 -10.07
C MET A 665 34.67 -35.56 -11.40
N CYS A 666 35.54 -35.91 -12.35
CA CYS A 666 35.68 -35.19 -13.62
C CYS A 666 35.16 -35.96 -14.84
N GLN A 667 34.71 -37.21 -14.66
CA GLN A 667 34.18 -38.10 -15.70
C GLN A 667 35.14 -38.40 -16.87
N ASN A 668 36.43 -38.10 -16.72
CA ASN A 668 37.45 -38.43 -17.73
C ASN A 668 38.01 -39.86 -17.53
N PRO A 669 38.37 -40.56 -18.61
CA PRO A 669 39.01 -41.88 -18.55
C PRO A 669 40.45 -41.80 -18.00
N PHE A 670 40.87 -42.83 -17.27
CA PHE A 670 42.24 -42.92 -16.74
C PHE A 670 43.22 -43.34 -17.85
N CYS A 671 43.74 -42.37 -18.60
CA CYS A 671 44.64 -42.60 -19.74
C CYS A 671 46.14 -42.55 -19.39
N GLU A 672 46.51 -41.91 -18.29
CA GLU A 672 47.90 -41.76 -17.85
C GLU A 672 48.17 -42.55 -16.54
N PRO A 673 49.41 -43.03 -16.32
CA PRO A 673 49.75 -43.84 -15.14
C PRO A 673 49.78 -43.05 -13.83
N VAL A 674 49.56 -41.74 -13.86
CA VAL A 674 49.62 -40.84 -12.71
C VAL A 674 48.22 -40.35 -12.38
N PHE A 675 47.73 -40.64 -11.17
CA PHE A 675 46.42 -40.19 -10.69
C PHE A 675 46.50 -39.87 -9.20
N VAL A 676 45.80 -38.80 -8.79
CA VAL A 676 45.79 -38.33 -7.40
C VAL A 676 44.55 -38.90 -6.69
N ARG A 677 44.77 -39.59 -5.57
CA ARG A 677 43.69 -40.06 -4.70
C ARG A 677 43.40 -39.02 -3.61
N SER A 678 42.35 -38.24 -3.80
CA SER A 678 41.78 -37.39 -2.73
C SER A 678 40.86 -38.22 -1.84
N TRP A 679 41.02 -38.11 -0.52
CA TRP A 679 40.12 -38.74 0.45
C TRP A 679 39.09 -37.72 0.93
N GLY A 680 37.85 -37.84 0.42
CA GLY A 680 36.65 -37.33 1.08
C GLY A 680 36.38 -35.82 1.00
N GLY A 681 35.38 -35.46 0.21
CA GLY A 681 34.64 -34.20 0.32
C GLY A 681 33.42 -34.29 -0.60
N GLY A 682 32.21 -34.37 -0.03
CA GLY A 682 30.95 -34.36 -0.77
C GLY A 682 30.74 -33.05 -1.55
N PRO A 683 29.69 -32.96 -2.39
CA PRO A 683 29.50 -31.85 -3.30
C PRO A 683 28.99 -30.61 -2.55
N ASP A 684 29.88 -29.86 -1.91
CA ASP A 684 29.61 -28.48 -1.52
C ASP A 684 29.88 -27.58 -2.73
N GLY A 685 28.80 -27.00 -3.26
CA GLY A 685 28.76 -26.16 -4.45
C GLY A 685 29.45 -24.80 -4.29
N SER A 686 30.75 -24.81 -4.06
CA SER A 686 31.62 -23.65 -4.24
C SER A 686 32.76 -24.05 -5.18
N GLY A 687 32.72 -23.54 -6.40
CA GLY A 687 33.68 -23.84 -7.47
C GLY A 687 35.06 -23.24 -7.22
N GLN A 688 35.77 -23.72 -6.21
CA GLN A 688 37.21 -23.51 -6.04
C GLN A 688 37.91 -24.82 -5.64
N PRO A 689 38.98 -25.24 -6.32
CA PRO A 689 39.75 -26.40 -5.92
C PRO A 689 40.52 -26.09 -4.63
N PRO A 690 40.56 -27.00 -3.64
CA PRO A 690 41.35 -26.81 -2.44
C PRO A 690 42.84 -26.79 -2.78
N ALA A 691 43.57 -25.86 -2.16
CA ALA A 691 45.00 -25.68 -2.32
C ALA A 691 45.78 -26.94 -1.93
N ALA A 692 46.84 -27.19 -2.70
CA ALA A 692 47.71 -28.35 -2.67
C ALA A 692 48.09 -28.86 -1.27
N LEU A 693 47.82 -30.14 -1.00
CA LEU A 693 48.61 -30.96 -0.10
C LEU A 693 49.37 -31.98 -0.95
N SER A 694 50.69 -31.78 -1.00
CA SER A 694 51.67 -32.54 -1.74
C SER A 694 52.00 -33.86 -1.05
N GLU A 695 51.55 -34.97 -1.63
CA GLU A 695 52.27 -36.24 -1.60
C GLU A 695 52.08 -36.90 -2.96
N VAL A 696 53.07 -36.71 -3.84
CA VAL A 696 53.16 -37.38 -5.14
C VAL A 696 54.03 -38.62 -4.91
N GLU A 697 53.42 -39.80 -4.79
CA GLU A 697 54.17 -41.06 -4.89
C GLU A 697 54.36 -41.40 -6.38
N GLU A 698 55.57 -41.17 -6.88
CA GLU A 698 55.96 -41.49 -8.25
C GLU A 698 56.47 -42.93 -8.33
N HIS A 699 55.61 -43.88 -8.73
CA HIS A 699 56.05 -45.25 -9.06
C HIS A 699 56.32 -45.37 -10.57
N ARG A 700 57.59 -45.24 -10.97
CA ARG A 700 58.06 -45.57 -12.32
C ARG A 700 58.28 -47.08 -12.48
N GLY A 701 57.40 -47.72 -13.26
CA GLY A 701 57.70 -48.86 -14.13
C GLY A 701 57.99 -50.22 -13.49
N GLN A 702 56.99 -51.09 -13.44
CA GLN A 702 56.98 -52.44 -14.05
C GLN A 702 55.67 -53.14 -13.68
N TRP A 703 54.98 -53.65 -14.69
CA TRP A 703 53.80 -54.49 -14.51
C TRP A 703 54.27 -55.85 -13.98
N GLU A 704 54.10 -56.12 -12.68
CA GLU A 704 53.62 -57.40 -12.10
C GLU A 704 53.83 -57.51 -10.56
N ARG A 705 52.78 -58.04 -9.89
CA ARG A 705 52.71 -58.60 -8.52
C ARG A 705 53.19 -57.75 -7.33
N VAL A 706 52.23 -57.14 -6.64
CA VAL A 706 52.40 -56.69 -5.24
C VAL A 706 52.15 -57.86 -4.29
N VAL A 707 53.23 -58.45 -3.76
CA VAL A 707 53.22 -59.18 -2.49
C VAL A 707 53.52 -58.17 -1.40
N ALA A 708 52.60 -57.99 -0.45
CA ALA A 708 52.77 -57.07 0.66
C ALA A 708 53.69 -57.68 1.73
N SER A 709 54.74 -56.96 2.12
CA SER A 709 55.44 -57.10 3.41
C SER A 709 56.04 -55.75 3.84
N PRO A 710 56.14 -55.49 5.16
CA PRO A 710 56.16 -54.15 5.77
C PRO A 710 57.58 -53.61 5.99
N PRO A 711 57.78 -52.30 6.26
CA PRO A 711 58.15 -51.94 7.65
C PRO A 711 57.77 -50.51 8.16
N GLN A 712 57.65 -50.48 9.49
CA GLN A 712 58.17 -49.51 10.47
C GLN A 712 57.78 -48.01 10.53
N VAL A 713 57.04 -47.75 11.61
CA VAL A 713 57.00 -46.62 12.54
C VAL A 713 58.25 -45.71 12.60
N LEU A 714 58.01 -44.41 12.39
CA LEU A 714 58.57 -43.24 13.10
C LEU A 714 57.39 -42.25 13.18
N GLY A 715 56.92 -41.69 14.29
CA GLY A 715 57.56 -41.34 15.56
C GLY A 715 57.16 -39.89 15.87
N ARG A 716 55.95 -39.68 16.42
CA ARG A 716 55.54 -38.46 17.15
C ARG A 716 54.66 -38.98 18.29
N GLY A 717 54.95 -38.81 19.57
CA GLY A 717 55.62 -37.70 20.22
C GLY A 717 54.57 -36.90 20.97
N ASP A 718 53.87 -37.53 21.93
CA ASP A 718 53.00 -36.85 22.88
C ASP A 718 53.52 -37.08 24.29
N ALA A 719 53.85 -35.97 24.93
CA ALA A 719 54.17 -35.87 26.34
C ALA A 719 52.88 -35.95 27.16
N ALA A 720 52.81 -36.90 28.10
CA ALA A 720 52.16 -36.67 29.38
C ALA A 720 52.68 -37.69 30.40
N ALA A 721 53.31 -37.16 31.44
CA ALA A 721 53.74 -37.89 32.62
C ALA A 721 52.55 -38.52 33.36
N SER A 722 52.71 -39.74 33.86
CA SER A 722 52.35 -40.07 35.24
C SER A 722 53.02 -41.36 35.68
N ALA A 723 53.57 -41.31 36.89
CA ALA A 723 54.37 -42.32 37.55
C ALA A 723 53.61 -43.62 37.86
N ARG A 724 54.35 -44.73 37.92
CA ARG A 724 54.09 -45.79 38.90
C ARG A 724 55.39 -46.25 39.56
N ARG A 725 55.36 -46.17 40.89
CA ARG A 725 56.20 -46.91 41.83
C ARG A 725 55.87 -48.41 41.76
N GLU A 726 56.90 -49.23 41.90
CA GLU A 726 57.06 -50.41 42.79
C GLU A 726 58.53 -50.85 42.59
N GLU A 727 59.46 -50.52 43.50
CA GLU A 727 59.92 -51.36 44.63
C GLU A 727 60.13 -52.81 44.19
N HIS A 728 61.33 -53.40 44.18
CA HIS A 728 62.24 -53.70 45.30
C HIS A 728 63.43 -54.51 44.65
N VAL A 729 64.71 -54.44 45.02
CA VAL A 729 65.38 -54.96 46.23
C VAL A 729 66.90 -54.62 46.15
N ASP A 730 67.43 -54.19 47.30
CA ASP A 730 68.79 -54.30 47.87
C ASP A 730 70.07 -54.27 47.01
N LYS A 731 70.93 -53.29 47.33
CA LYS A 731 72.09 -53.55 48.22
C LYS A 731 72.69 -52.25 48.75
N ALA A 732 72.97 -52.27 50.05
CA ALA A 732 73.60 -51.22 50.84
C ALA A 732 75.15 -51.28 50.76
N PRO A 733 75.93 -50.60 51.63
CA PRO A 733 76.83 -49.50 51.26
C PRO A 733 78.32 -49.84 51.44
N ASP A 734 79.23 -49.02 50.88
CA ASP A 734 80.53 -48.64 51.47
C ASP A 734 81.32 -47.79 50.45
N ARG A 735 81.62 -46.52 50.75
CA ARG A 735 82.80 -46.00 51.47
C ARG A 735 84.08 -45.89 50.62
N PHE A 736 84.57 -44.64 50.63
CA PHE A 736 85.97 -44.19 50.60
C PHE A 736 86.81 -44.25 49.31
N ARG A 737 87.30 -43.05 48.97
CA ARG A 737 88.66 -42.66 48.51
C ARG A 737 89.34 -43.49 47.43
N GLY A 738 89.75 -42.76 46.39
CA GLY A 738 90.77 -43.14 45.41
C GLY A 738 90.60 -42.31 44.17
#